data_AF-A0A7K4UQ01-F1
#
_entry.id   AF-A0A7K4UQ01-F1
#
_cell.length_a   1.000
_cell.length_b   1.000
_cell.length_c   1.000
_cell.angle_alpha   90.00
_cell.angle_beta   90.00
_cell.angle_gamma   90.00
#
_symmetry.space_group_name_H-M   'P 1'
#
loop_
_entity.id
_entity.type
_entity.pdbx_description
1 polymer ?
#
loop_
_entity_poly.entity_id
_entity_poly.type
_entity_poly.pdbx_seq_one_letter_code
_entity_poly.pdbx_strand_id
1 'polypeptide(L)'
;FFGVVGSSPVPRGSPLFGEIRSPNYPKPYPNNNISSWDLQVPKGYVVKLTFKYFDLEPSESCFYDYVKIKADKKDLGRYCGRLGSTTGNHPGRKEFVSKGNKMHLEFLSDFSNEDNGTVIPYRGFLAYYKAVDLDECDPNNAAENDERPQCQHFCHNYVGGYFCSCRIGYQVQSDRHSCKVECSSELFTEASGYLSSPEYPQPYPEYLRCNYSIRLQKGLSISLKFLEPFEIDDHQQVHCPYDQLKIQAGGREIGEFCGREPPGIIETNSNEVDILFLTDESGFSRGWKIHYTSEKIRCPQPVPRDQFTIIRDLQPVYKFQDYFVVSCKTGYNLMKGDEKLVSFTAVCQADGTWHQPMPRCEIVNCGSPKNLANGVFSYVNESANNEYQSVISYRCNEPYYHIVTGMGGDRFTCSPEGTWLDQDGQKRIPSCLPVCGKPVHPIIEVQRILGGKSAGRGNFPWQALTGINGRGGGALLGDRWILTAAHTVFPKGGVRNNVSLEQLAEEADIFLGHTNVDELHRMGNHPVRRIFIHPDFNPKDEHNFNGDIALLELKNPVTLGPTVLPICLPDVTNTSFYTHGHMGYVSGFGVDKNRISSDLKYVSLPAVAHEKCQSWLDSNKKGIPMVFSENMFCAGFLEGKQDTCQGDSGSVFTVLDRESGRWVATGIVSWGIGCATGYGFYTKILSYVDWINGIIKED
;
A
#
# COMPACT_ATOMS: atom_id res chain seq x y z
N PHE A 1 52.00 24.14 -42.18
CA PHE A 1 50.74 23.37 -42.05
C PHE A 1 50.74 22.26 -43.10
N PHE A 2 50.31 21.08 -42.66
CA PHE A 2 50.05 19.83 -43.36
C PHE A 2 49.63 19.90 -44.84
N GLY A 3 50.00 18.88 -45.63
CA GLY A 3 49.42 18.65 -46.95
C GLY A 3 50.05 17.50 -47.75
N VAL A 4 49.51 16.30 -47.54
CA VAL A 4 49.65 15.03 -48.30
C VAL A 4 49.68 15.21 -49.83
N VAL A 5 50.46 14.41 -50.57
CA VAL A 5 50.01 13.47 -51.64
C VAL A 5 51.19 12.57 -52.06
N GLY A 6 51.06 11.28 -51.77
CA GLY A 6 51.79 10.22 -52.46
C GLY A 6 50.83 9.43 -53.34
N SER A 7 51.28 9.02 -54.53
CA SER A 7 50.80 7.85 -55.27
C SER A 7 51.72 7.54 -56.48
N SER A 8 52.55 6.49 -56.32
CA SER A 8 52.99 5.47 -57.30
C SER A 8 53.75 5.84 -58.60
N PRO A 9 54.51 4.89 -59.22
CA PRO A 9 55.40 3.86 -58.66
C PRO A 9 56.76 3.70 -59.43
N VAL A 10 57.60 2.74 -58.99
CA VAL A 10 58.72 2.03 -59.71
C VAL A 10 60.15 2.65 -59.59
N PRO A 11 61.27 1.88 -59.47
CA PRO A 11 61.49 0.46 -59.12
C PRO A 11 62.48 0.23 -57.95
N ARG A 12 62.16 -0.69 -57.03
CA ARG A 12 63.18 -1.51 -56.33
C ARG A 12 62.83 -2.96 -56.57
N GLY A 13 63.40 -3.56 -57.58
CA GLY A 13 63.12 -4.95 -57.93
C GLY A 13 64.33 -5.54 -58.61
N SER A 14 64.82 -6.64 -58.08
CA SER A 14 65.67 -7.54 -58.82
C SER A 14 64.95 -7.90 -60.13
N PRO A 15 65.63 -7.88 -61.29
CA PRO A 15 65.01 -8.13 -62.59
C PRO A 15 64.25 -9.48 -62.60
N LEU A 16 62.96 -9.45 -62.99
CA LEU A 16 62.12 -10.66 -63.14
C LEU A 16 62.50 -11.48 -64.38
N PHE A 17 63.29 -10.92 -65.28
CA PHE A 17 63.89 -11.63 -66.40
C PHE A 17 65.14 -10.88 -66.82
N GLY A 18 66.04 -11.58 -67.50
CA GLY A 18 67.21 -10.94 -68.06
C GLY A 18 67.94 -11.85 -69.02
N GLU A 19 68.96 -11.27 -69.62
CA GLU A 19 69.77 -11.91 -70.64
C GLU A 19 71.23 -11.91 -70.19
N ILE A 20 71.91 -13.03 -70.42
CA ILE A 20 73.30 -13.24 -70.06
C ILE A 20 74.06 -13.62 -71.32
N ARG A 21 75.21 -12.98 -71.54
CA ARG A 21 76.06 -13.19 -72.69
C ARG A 21 77.47 -13.47 -72.24
N SER A 22 78.15 -14.40 -72.92
CA SER A 22 79.61 -14.48 -72.82
C SER A 22 80.25 -13.17 -73.31
N PRO A 23 81.44 -12.80 -72.83
CA PRO A 23 82.15 -11.63 -73.31
C PRO A 23 82.31 -11.65 -74.84
N ASN A 24 82.16 -10.48 -75.45
CA ASN A 24 82.21 -10.25 -76.90
C ASN A 24 81.09 -10.88 -77.75
N TYR A 25 80.19 -11.69 -77.19
CA TYR A 25 79.09 -12.32 -77.95
C TYR A 25 78.32 -11.27 -78.78
N PRO A 26 78.15 -11.46 -80.10
CA PRO A 26 78.28 -12.72 -80.87
C PRO A 26 79.66 -12.99 -81.49
N LYS A 27 80.68 -12.18 -81.19
CA LYS A 27 82.08 -12.44 -81.59
C LYS A 27 82.72 -13.47 -80.64
N PRO A 28 83.85 -14.09 -81.03
CA PRO A 28 84.52 -15.06 -80.18
C PRO A 28 84.92 -14.51 -78.81
N TYR A 29 84.77 -15.34 -77.77
CA TYR A 29 85.15 -14.96 -76.40
C TYR A 29 86.69 -14.93 -76.25
N PRO A 30 87.23 -14.11 -75.34
CA PRO A 30 88.67 -14.06 -75.11
C PRO A 30 89.15 -15.27 -74.28
N ASN A 31 90.42 -15.65 -74.46
CA ASN A 31 91.12 -16.61 -73.60
C ASN A 31 91.31 -16.02 -72.18
N ASN A 32 91.51 -16.86 -71.18
CA ASN A 32 91.73 -16.54 -69.77
C ASN A 32 90.62 -15.68 -69.14
N ASN A 33 89.37 -15.90 -69.56
CA ASN A 33 88.24 -15.12 -69.07
C ASN A 33 87.51 -15.84 -67.96
N ILE A 34 87.25 -15.13 -66.86
CA ILE A 34 86.37 -15.58 -65.79
C ILE A 34 85.24 -14.57 -65.68
N SER A 35 84.01 -15.01 -65.89
CA SER A 35 82.81 -14.19 -65.74
C SER A 35 81.80 -14.90 -64.86
N SER A 36 81.16 -14.18 -63.96
CA SER A 36 80.20 -14.75 -63.01
C SER A 36 78.97 -13.87 -62.88
N TRP A 37 77.80 -14.50 -62.76
CA TRP A 37 76.51 -13.85 -62.63
C TRP A 37 75.70 -14.48 -61.49
N ASP A 38 75.37 -13.68 -60.49
CA ASP A 38 74.40 -14.02 -59.45
C ASP A 38 72.99 -13.60 -59.88
N LEU A 39 72.19 -14.58 -60.26
CA LEU A 39 70.80 -14.38 -60.65
C LEU A 39 69.94 -14.45 -59.40
N GLN A 40 69.31 -13.34 -59.04
CA GLN A 40 68.40 -13.26 -57.91
C GLN A 40 67.07 -12.69 -58.38
N VAL A 41 65.99 -13.43 -58.15
CA VAL A 41 64.61 -12.98 -58.34
C VAL A 41 63.98 -12.65 -56.97
N PRO A 42 62.85 -11.91 -56.90
CA PRO A 42 62.15 -11.69 -55.64
C PRO A 42 61.80 -13.00 -54.91
N LYS A 43 61.58 -12.92 -53.60
CA LYS A 43 61.01 -14.05 -52.84
C LYS A 43 59.59 -14.35 -53.37
N GLY A 44 59.16 -15.62 -53.30
CA GLY A 44 57.94 -16.09 -53.96
C GLY A 44 58.15 -16.50 -55.43
N TYR A 45 59.39 -16.45 -55.93
CA TYR A 45 59.74 -16.90 -57.28
C TYR A 45 60.96 -17.80 -57.27
N VAL A 46 61.05 -18.65 -58.29
CA VAL A 46 62.23 -19.44 -58.63
C VAL A 46 62.88 -18.94 -59.93
N VAL A 47 64.19 -19.16 -60.09
CA VAL A 47 64.95 -18.76 -61.28
C VAL A 47 64.90 -19.88 -62.31
N LYS A 48 64.37 -19.59 -63.50
CA LYS A 48 64.42 -20.47 -64.67
C LYS A 48 65.40 -19.93 -65.71
N LEU A 49 66.48 -20.66 -65.99
CA LEU A 49 67.53 -20.33 -66.94
C LEU A 49 67.49 -21.27 -68.16
N THR A 50 67.64 -20.70 -69.36
CA THR A 50 67.73 -21.44 -70.63
C THR A 50 68.82 -20.84 -71.53
N PHE A 51 69.50 -21.69 -72.31
CA PHE A 51 70.44 -21.22 -73.34
C PHE A 51 69.75 -21.16 -74.69
N LYS A 52 69.84 -20.01 -75.34
CA LYS A 52 69.39 -19.83 -76.73
C LYS A 52 70.49 -20.14 -77.73
N TYR A 53 71.74 -19.86 -77.37
CA TYR A 53 72.93 -20.18 -78.15
C TYR A 53 74.05 -20.61 -77.23
N PHE A 54 74.83 -21.62 -77.64
CA PHE A 54 75.92 -22.16 -76.85
C PHE A 54 76.97 -22.77 -77.77
N ASP A 55 78.19 -22.24 -77.68
CA ASP A 55 79.31 -22.57 -78.55
C ASP A 55 80.62 -22.33 -77.81
N LEU A 56 81.10 -23.36 -77.09
CA LEU A 56 82.36 -23.34 -76.33
C LEU A 56 83.30 -24.44 -76.83
N GLU A 57 84.58 -24.33 -76.50
CA GLU A 57 85.57 -25.38 -76.73
C GLU A 57 85.12 -26.72 -76.09
N PRO A 58 85.06 -27.84 -76.83
CA PRO A 58 84.70 -29.14 -76.30
C PRO A 58 85.89 -29.82 -75.61
N SER A 59 85.71 -30.28 -74.37
CA SER A 59 86.71 -31.07 -73.65
C SER A 59 86.05 -32.15 -72.78
N GLU A 60 86.80 -33.18 -72.42
CA GLU A 60 86.30 -34.24 -71.54
C GLU A 60 85.91 -33.65 -70.18
N SER A 61 84.67 -33.89 -69.75
CA SER A 61 84.10 -33.31 -68.52
C SER A 61 84.14 -31.76 -68.44
N CYS A 62 84.31 -31.10 -69.59
CA CYS A 62 84.42 -29.64 -69.69
C CYS A 62 85.54 -29.10 -68.81
N PHE A 63 86.74 -29.67 -68.97
CA PHE A 63 87.93 -29.35 -68.19
C PHE A 63 88.57 -28.01 -68.58
N TYR A 64 88.57 -27.68 -69.88
CA TYR A 64 89.10 -26.42 -70.41
C TYR A 64 88.05 -25.31 -70.25
N ASP A 65 87.32 -24.99 -71.32
CA ASP A 65 86.27 -23.98 -71.28
C ASP A 65 84.94 -24.54 -70.78
N TYR A 66 84.28 -23.84 -69.85
CA TYR A 66 82.98 -24.27 -69.37
C TYR A 66 82.09 -23.17 -68.81
N VAL A 67 80.79 -23.44 -68.82
CA VAL A 67 79.78 -22.75 -68.02
C VAL A 67 79.30 -23.66 -66.89
N LYS A 68 79.51 -23.26 -65.64
CA LYS A 68 79.04 -23.95 -64.45
C LYS A 68 77.78 -23.28 -63.90
N ILE A 69 76.75 -24.08 -63.62
CA ILE A 69 75.49 -23.62 -63.00
C ILE A 69 75.40 -24.18 -61.60
N LYS A 70 75.10 -23.32 -60.63
CA LYS A 70 74.81 -23.71 -59.25
C LYS A 70 73.47 -23.10 -58.81
N ALA A 71 72.62 -23.89 -58.16
CA ALA A 71 71.38 -23.40 -57.54
C ALA A 71 71.12 -24.20 -56.26
N ASP A 72 70.44 -23.60 -55.29
CA ASP A 72 70.00 -24.30 -54.07
C ASP A 72 71.14 -24.99 -53.30
N LYS A 73 72.32 -24.37 -53.30
CA LYS A 73 73.57 -24.90 -52.72
C LYS A 73 74.06 -26.22 -53.38
N LYS A 74 73.54 -26.57 -54.56
CA LYS A 74 73.93 -27.74 -55.36
C LYS A 74 74.50 -27.30 -56.72
N ASP A 75 75.47 -28.06 -57.22
CA ASP A 75 75.98 -27.91 -58.59
C ASP A 75 74.99 -28.57 -59.56
N LEU A 76 74.39 -27.79 -60.46
CA LEU A 76 73.44 -28.30 -61.47
C LEU A 76 74.13 -28.87 -62.71
N GLY A 77 75.43 -28.56 -62.91
CA GLY A 77 76.29 -29.14 -63.95
C GLY A 77 77.36 -28.17 -64.47
N ARG A 78 78.30 -28.71 -65.25
CA ARG A 78 79.26 -27.97 -66.09
C ARG A 78 79.01 -28.27 -67.56
N TYR A 79 79.05 -27.23 -68.40
CA TYR A 79 78.62 -27.30 -69.79
C TYR A 79 79.65 -26.70 -70.74
N CYS A 80 79.91 -27.35 -71.87
CA CYS A 80 80.90 -26.96 -72.90
C CYS A 80 80.59 -27.64 -74.25
N GLY A 81 81.34 -27.29 -75.30
CA GLY A 81 81.18 -27.87 -76.64
C GLY A 81 80.08 -27.23 -77.49
N ARG A 82 79.90 -27.74 -78.71
CA ARG A 82 78.86 -27.38 -79.68
C ARG A 82 77.78 -28.46 -79.75
N LEU A 83 76.62 -28.12 -80.31
CA LEU A 83 75.58 -29.11 -80.59
C LEU A 83 76.11 -30.15 -81.59
N GLY A 84 76.33 -31.39 -81.11
CA GLY A 84 76.89 -32.49 -81.91
C GLY A 84 78.39 -32.73 -81.74
N SER A 85 79.09 -32.03 -80.84
CA SER A 85 80.47 -32.36 -80.46
C SER A 85 80.59 -33.79 -79.92
N THR A 86 81.66 -34.50 -80.29
CA THR A 86 81.95 -35.87 -79.81
C THR A 86 82.37 -35.92 -78.34
N THR A 87 82.95 -34.82 -77.85
CA THR A 87 83.35 -34.59 -76.46
C THR A 87 82.69 -33.31 -75.92
N GLY A 88 82.53 -33.22 -74.60
CA GLY A 88 81.87 -32.10 -73.92
C GLY A 88 80.45 -32.40 -73.45
N ASN A 89 79.84 -31.43 -72.77
CA ASN A 89 78.49 -31.55 -72.19
C ASN A 89 77.65 -30.34 -72.61
N HIS A 90 77.05 -30.38 -73.79
CA HIS A 90 76.27 -29.27 -74.31
C HIS A 90 74.91 -29.17 -73.57
N PRO A 91 74.44 -27.98 -73.13
CA PRO A 91 73.22 -27.84 -72.32
C PRO A 91 71.93 -28.17 -73.09
N GLY A 92 71.98 -28.16 -74.42
CA GLY A 92 70.85 -28.50 -75.29
C GLY A 92 69.67 -27.57 -75.10
N ARG A 93 68.45 -28.12 -75.08
CA ARG A 93 67.21 -27.39 -74.73
C ARG A 93 66.82 -27.57 -73.26
N LYS A 94 67.76 -27.99 -72.41
CA LYS A 94 67.49 -28.21 -70.99
C LYS A 94 67.14 -26.89 -70.32
N GLU A 95 66.09 -26.91 -69.50
CA GLU A 95 65.72 -25.80 -68.65
C GLU A 95 66.26 -26.05 -67.25
N PHE A 96 66.92 -25.04 -66.69
CA PHE A 96 67.46 -25.10 -65.34
C PHE A 96 66.53 -24.30 -64.43
N VAL A 97 65.89 -24.95 -63.46
CA VAL A 97 64.98 -24.31 -62.52
C VAL A 97 65.54 -24.49 -61.11
N SER A 98 65.69 -23.39 -60.36
CA SER A 98 66.05 -23.44 -58.95
C SER A 98 64.83 -23.79 -58.07
N LYS A 99 65.05 -24.27 -56.85
CA LYS A 99 64.02 -24.42 -55.80
C LYS A 99 63.85 -23.12 -54.98
N GLY A 100 64.90 -22.32 -54.86
CA GLY A 100 64.90 -21.00 -54.24
C GLY A 100 64.93 -19.86 -55.24
N ASN A 101 65.03 -18.63 -54.75
CA ASN A 101 65.00 -17.42 -55.57
C ASN A 101 66.39 -16.98 -56.10
N LYS A 102 67.39 -17.88 -56.08
CA LYS A 102 68.79 -17.58 -56.47
C LYS A 102 69.40 -18.68 -57.32
N MET A 103 70.19 -18.29 -58.32
CA MET A 103 70.98 -19.17 -59.17
C MET A 103 72.30 -18.48 -59.54
N HIS A 104 73.41 -19.21 -59.54
CA HIS A 104 74.74 -18.70 -59.84
C HIS A 104 75.26 -19.33 -61.13
N LEU A 105 75.76 -18.50 -62.04
CA LEU A 105 76.35 -18.89 -63.32
C LEU A 105 77.81 -18.45 -63.38
N GLU A 106 78.73 -19.34 -63.74
CA GLU A 106 80.16 -19.05 -63.86
C GLU A 106 80.66 -19.54 -65.21
N PHE A 107 81.26 -18.66 -66.01
CA PHE A 107 81.91 -18.97 -67.28
C PHE A 107 83.42 -18.81 -67.13
N LEU A 108 84.17 -19.85 -67.50
CA LEU A 108 85.62 -19.86 -67.49
C LEU A 108 86.13 -20.27 -68.88
N SER A 109 87.09 -19.52 -69.42
CA SER A 109 87.90 -19.92 -70.57
C SER A 109 89.38 -20.04 -70.20
N ASP A 110 90.05 -21.05 -70.76
CA ASP A 110 91.46 -21.31 -70.53
C ASP A 110 92.37 -20.45 -71.42
N PHE A 111 93.67 -20.75 -71.48
CA PHE A 111 94.64 -19.93 -72.22
C PHE A 111 94.58 -20.11 -73.74
N SER A 112 93.83 -21.08 -74.27
CA SER A 112 93.78 -21.47 -75.68
C SER A 112 92.35 -21.49 -76.20
N ASN A 113 92.20 -21.38 -77.52
CA ASN A 113 90.95 -21.67 -78.24
C ASN A 113 91.32 -22.41 -79.54
N GLU A 114 92.38 -23.21 -79.47
CA GLU A 114 92.99 -23.90 -80.60
C GLU A 114 92.60 -25.37 -80.62
N ASP A 115 92.12 -25.84 -81.78
CA ASP A 115 91.92 -27.26 -82.04
C ASP A 115 92.93 -27.70 -83.11
N ASN A 116 93.78 -28.68 -82.77
CA ASN A 116 94.86 -29.19 -83.62
C ASN A 116 95.71 -28.08 -84.29
N GLY A 117 96.08 -27.04 -83.51
CA GLY A 117 96.93 -25.93 -83.96
C GLY A 117 96.24 -24.89 -84.84
N THR A 118 94.91 -24.92 -84.97
CA THR A 118 94.11 -23.90 -85.65
C THR A 118 93.23 -23.17 -84.63
N VAL A 119 93.30 -21.83 -84.61
CA VAL A 119 92.42 -21.02 -83.75
C VAL A 119 90.96 -21.16 -84.22
N ILE A 120 90.11 -21.76 -83.38
CA ILE A 120 88.69 -21.93 -83.65
C ILE A 120 87.90 -20.76 -83.03
N PRO A 121 87.10 -20.02 -83.82
CA PRO A 121 86.38 -18.86 -83.30
C PRO A 121 85.08 -19.26 -82.57
N TYR A 122 85.19 -19.85 -81.37
CA TYR A 122 84.04 -20.19 -80.52
C TYR A 122 83.31 -18.92 -80.06
N ARG A 123 82.02 -18.79 -80.40
CA ARG A 123 81.25 -17.55 -80.19
C ARG A 123 80.77 -17.38 -78.75
N GLY A 124 80.84 -18.41 -77.91
CA GLY A 124 80.36 -18.40 -76.54
C GLY A 124 78.87 -18.66 -76.42
N PHE A 125 78.17 -17.98 -75.52
CA PHE A 125 76.77 -18.28 -75.23
C PHE A 125 75.88 -17.05 -75.05
N LEU A 126 74.58 -17.29 -75.28
CA LEU A 126 73.46 -16.39 -75.00
C LEU A 126 72.42 -17.15 -74.20
N ALA A 127 72.17 -16.73 -72.97
CA ALA A 127 71.20 -17.33 -72.06
C ALA A 127 70.13 -16.32 -71.62
N TYR A 128 68.95 -16.81 -71.31
CA TYR A 128 67.84 -16.05 -70.76
C TYR A 128 67.43 -16.64 -69.43
N TYR A 129 67.25 -15.79 -68.42
CA TYR A 129 66.62 -16.20 -67.17
C TYR A 129 65.29 -15.47 -66.98
N LYS A 130 64.35 -16.12 -66.29
CA LYS A 130 63.08 -15.53 -65.86
C LYS A 130 62.67 -16.04 -64.49
N ALA A 131 61.94 -15.21 -63.76
CA ALA A 131 61.24 -15.55 -62.55
C ALA A 131 60.01 -16.38 -62.90
N VAL A 132 59.80 -17.48 -62.20
CA VAL A 132 58.59 -18.31 -62.24
C VAL A 132 58.01 -18.32 -60.85
N ASP A 133 56.72 -18.04 -60.74
CA ASP A 133 55.99 -18.04 -59.47
C ASP A 133 56.16 -19.39 -58.75
N LEU A 134 56.41 -19.35 -57.44
CA LEU A 134 56.49 -20.54 -56.59
C LEU A 134 55.11 -20.80 -56.00
N ASP A 135 54.46 -21.90 -56.39
CA ASP A 135 53.20 -22.30 -55.76
C ASP A 135 53.47 -22.91 -54.38
N GLU A 136 53.29 -22.13 -53.32
CA GLU A 136 53.49 -22.57 -51.94
C GLU A 136 52.38 -23.49 -51.41
N CYS A 137 51.26 -23.62 -52.14
CA CYS A 137 50.17 -24.52 -51.78
C CYS A 137 50.36 -25.94 -52.37
N ASP A 138 51.28 -26.15 -53.31
CA ASP A 138 51.61 -27.47 -53.84
C ASP A 138 52.55 -28.23 -52.89
N PRO A 139 52.14 -29.37 -52.30
CA PRO A 139 52.96 -30.14 -51.38
C PRO A 139 54.26 -30.69 -52.02
N ASN A 140 54.35 -30.77 -53.35
CA ASN A 140 55.55 -31.24 -54.05
C ASN A 140 56.65 -30.16 -54.18
N ASN A 141 56.31 -28.88 -53.99
CA ASN A 141 57.26 -27.76 -54.05
C ASN A 141 57.95 -27.51 -52.71
N ALA A 142 57.57 -28.22 -51.64
CA ALA A 142 58.26 -28.19 -50.36
C ALA A 142 59.69 -28.76 -50.54
N ALA A 143 60.71 -27.92 -50.36
CA ALA A 143 62.07 -28.44 -50.21
C ALA A 143 62.09 -29.37 -48.98
N GLU A 144 62.85 -30.48 -49.03
CA GLU A 144 62.93 -31.49 -47.96
C GLU A 144 63.30 -30.94 -46.55
N ASN A 145 63.64 -29.65 -46.43
CA ASN A 145 63.94 -28.94 -45.18
C ASN A 145 63.27 -27.55 -45.11
N ASP A 146 62.10 -27.34 -45.71
CA ASP A 146 61.39 -26.05 -45.60
C ASP A 146 60.65 -25.95 -44.24
N GLU A 147 61.18 -25.15 -43.32
CA GLU A 147 60.55 -24.77 -42.03
C GLU A 147 59.31 -23.86 -42.19
N ARG A 148 58.63 -23.88 -43.35
CA ARG A 148 57.53 -22.95 -43.63
C ARG A 148 56.23 -23.47 -43.02
N PRO A 149 55.53 -22.67 -42.19
CA PRO A 149 54.26 -23.07 -41.60
C PRO A 149 53.19 -23.22 -42.69
N GLN A 150 52.49 -24.35 -42.67
CA GLN A 150 51.37 -24.63 -43.59
C GLN A 150 50.07 -24.00 -43.07
N CYS A 151 49.15 -23.65 -43.98
CA CYS A 151 47.82 -23.18 -43.62
C CYS A 151 47.01 -24.29 -42.95
N GLN A 152 46.37 -24.01 -41.80
CA GLN A 152 45.59 -25.02 -41.06
C GLN A 152 44.32 -25.47 -41.81
N HIS A 153 43.66 -24.56 -42.55
CA HIS A 153 42.42 -24.86 -43.28
C HIS A 153 42.57 -24.75 -44.79
N PHE A 154 42.66 -23.53 -45.33
CA PHE A 154 42.74 -23.30 -46.77
C PHE A 154 43.96 -22.46 -47.13
N CYS A 155 44.69 -22.88 -48.16
CA CYS A 155 45.84 -22.17 -48.74
C CYS A 155 45.45 -21.56 -50.09
N HIS A 156 45.79 -20.30 -50.31
CA HIS A 156 45.52 -19.56 -51.54
C HIS A 156 46.82 -19.00 -52.11
N ASN A 157 47.28 -19.54 -53.24
CA ASN A 157 48.46 -19.06 -53.96
C ASN A 157 48.13 -17.82 -54.82
N TYR A 158 49.06 -16.87 -54.93
CA TYR A 158 49.02 -15.74 -55.84
C TYR A 158 50.42 -15.39 -56.35
N VAL A 159 50.50 -14.59 -57.41
CA VAL A 159 51.80 -14.27 -58.03
C VAL A 159 52.72 -13.53 -57.05
N GLY A 160 53.75 -14.21 -56.56
CA GLY A 160 54.72 -13.74 -55.59
C GLY A 160 54.47 -14.12 -54.12
N GLY A 161 53.48 -14.97 -53.80
CA GLY A 161 53.30 -15.54 -52.46
C GLY A 161 51.93 -16.19 -52.22
N TYR A 162 51.61 -16.48 -50.96
CA TYR A 162 50.35 -17.14 -50.57
C TYR A 162 49.71 -16.50 -49.33
N PHE A 163 48.45 -16.85 -49.06
CA PHE A 163 47.78 -16.55 -47.78
C PHE A 163 46.85 -17.68 -47.35
N CYS A 164 46.55 -17.73 -46.05
CA CYS A 164 45.65 -18.72 -45.47
C CYS A 164 44.27 -18.13 -45.19
N SER A 165 43.23 -18.95 -45.28
CA SER A 165 41.88 -18.61 -44.82
C SER A 165 41.25 -19.76 -44.03
N CYS A 166 40.23 -19.44 -43.24
CA CYS A 166 39.55 -20.41 -42.38
C CYS A 166 38.15 -20.78 -42.89
N ARG A 167 37.62 -21.89 -42.38
CA ARG A 167 36.20 -22.25 -42.53
C ARG A 167 35.31 -21.21 -41.85
N ILE A 168 34.05 -21.16 -42.28
CA ILE A 168 33.03 -20.31 -41.66
C ILE A 168 32.96 -20.62 -40.15
N GLY A 169 32.97 -19.59 -39.30
CA GLY A 169 32.99 -19.72 -37.83
C GLY A 169 34.39 -19.68 -37.19
N TYR A 170 35.46 -19.77 -37.98
CA TYR A 170 36.83 -19.68 -37.51
C TYR A 170 37.49 -18.38 -37.97
N GLN A 171 38.41 -17.86 -37.17
CA GLN A 171 39.18 -16.67 -37.47
C GLN A 171 40.67 -16.98 -37.61
N VAL A 172 41.29 -16.40 -38.64
CA VAL A 172 42.74 -16.47 -38.86
C VAL A 172 43.45 -15.78 -37.70
N GLN A 173 44.43 -16.47 -37.12
CA GLN A 173 45.19 -15.99 -35.97
C GLN A 173 46.30 -15.02 -36.39
N SER A 174 46.97 -14.42 -35.39
CA SER A 174 48.05 -13.45 -35.61
C SER A 174 49.25 -14.00 -36.40
N ASP A 175 49.48 -15.32 -36.35
CA ASP A 175 50.47 -16.03 -37.16
C ASP A 175 50.11 -16.11 -38.66
N ARG A 176 48.88 -15.74 -39.02
CA ARG A 176 48.31 -15.79 -40.38
C ARG A 176 48.16 -17.19 -40.99
N HIS A 177 48.32 -18.26 -40.20
CA HIS A 177 48.27 -19.64 -40.65
C HIS A 177 47.26 -20.48 -39.88
N SER A 178 47.11 -20.24 -38.59
CA SER A 178 46.20 -20.98 -37.72
C SER A 178 44.79 -20.40 -37.73
N CYS A 179 43.82 -21.26 -37.44
CA CYS A 179 42.40 -20.98 -37.41
C CYS A 179 41.83 -21.40 -36.06
N LYS A 180 41.28 -20.46 -35.29
CA LYS A 180 40.58 -20.75 -34.03
C LYS A 180 39.11 -20.34 -34.11
N VAL A 181 38.26 -21.14 -33.48
CA VAL A 181 36.84 -20.81 -33.28
C VAL A 181 36.75 -19.75 -32.18
N GLU A 182 35.92 -18.73 -32.40
CA GLU A 182 35.58 -17.77 -31.36
C GLU A 182 34.24 -18.19 -30.73
N CYS A 183 34.30 -18.76 -29.54
CA CYS A 183 33.15 -19.24 -28.76
C CYS A 183 33.06 -18.58 -27.37
N SER A 184 33.73 -17.44 -27.19
CA SER A 184 34.02 -16.85 -25.88
C SER A 184 33.21 -15.57 -25.61
N SER A 185 31.91 -15.56 -25.89
CA SER A 185 31.02 -14.41 -25.55
C SER A 185 29.54 -14.66 -25.90
N GLU A 186 29.05 -15.88 -25.75
CA GLU A 186 27.64 -16.17 -26.07
C GLU A 186 26.73 -15.85 -24.87
N LEU A 187 25.84 -14.88 -25.05
CA LEU A 187 24.86 -14.45 -24.05
C LEU A 187 23.45 -14.86 -24.47
N PHE A 188 22.80 -15.68 -23.65
CA PHE A 188 21.45 -16.17 -23.84
C PHE A 188 20.49 -15.49 -22.87
N THR A 189 19.51 -14.75 -23.41
CA THR A 189 18.53 -14.01 -22.60
C THR A 189 17.08 -14.49 -22.79
N GLU A 190 16.85 -15.43 -23.71
CA GLU A 190 15.52 -15.99 -23.99
C GLU A 190 15.12 -17.05 -22.95
N ALA A 191 13.82 -17.23 -22.69
CA ALA A 191 13.31 -18.13 -21.66
C ALA A 191 13.61 -19.63 -21.89
N SER A 192 13.93 -20.00 -23.12
CA SER A 192 14.38 -21.34 -23.50
C SER A 192 15.30 -21.25 -24.71
N GLY A 193 16.26 -22.15 -24.83
CA GLY A 193 17.17 -22.17 -25.96
C GLY A 193 18.10 -23.37 -25.95
N TYR A 194 18.99 -23.42 -26.94
CA TYR A 194 19.93 -24.53 -27.12
C TYR A 194 21.37 -24.01 -27.11
N LEU A 195 22.24 -24.72 -26.41
CA LEU A 195 23.69 -24.53 -26.45
C LEU A 195 24.36 -25.84 -26.86
N SER A 196 25.50 -25.76 -27.54
CA SER A 196 26.30 -26.94 -27.87
C SER A 196 27.76 -26.61 -28.02
N SER A 197 28.60 -27.64 -27.91
CA SER A 197 29.99 -27.54 -28.36
C SER A 197 30.06 -27.15 -29.86
N PRO A 198 31.15 -26.49 -30.30
CA PRO A 198 31.35 -26.18 -31.71
C PRO A 198 31.27 -27.44 -32.58
N GLU A 199 30.68 -27.31 -33.77
CA GLU A 199 30.48 -28.38 -34.76
C GLU A 199 29.59 -29.56 -34.35
N TYR A 200 28.98 -29.54 -33.16
CA TYR A 200 28.09 -30.61 -32.69
C TYR A 200 27.06 -31.05 -33.75
N PRO A 201 26.91 -32.36 -34.03
CA PRO A 201 27.48 -33.51 -33.32
C PRO A 201 28.80 -34.05 -33.94
N GLN A 202 29.51 -33.25 -34.74
CA GLN A 202 30.85 -33.58 -35.20
C GLN A 202 31.88 -33.33 -34.08
N PRO A 203 33.08 -33.91 -34.19
CA PRO A 203 34.13 -33.69 -33.21
C PRO A 203 34.42 -32.21 -32.97
N TYR A 204 34.47 -31.80 -31.71
CA TYR A 204 34.83 -30.42 -31.37
C TYR A 204 36.34 -30.17 -31.58
N PRO A 205 36.75 -28.93 -31.88
CA PRO A 205 38.16 -28.57 -32.03
C PRO A 205 39.01 -28.71 -30.75
N GLU A 206 40.32 -28.88 -30.92
CA GLU A 206 41.30 -28.76 -29.83
C GLU A 206 41.48 -27.31 -29.32
N TYR A 207 42.00 -27.17 -28.09
CA TYR A 207 42.34 -25.89 -27.44
C TYR A 207 41.20 -24.86 -27.32
N LEU A 208 39.97 -25.34 -27.10
CA LEU A 208 38.80 -24.49 -26.90
C LEU A 208 38.77 -23.90 -25.49
N ARG A 209 38.26 -22.66 -25.42
CA ARG A 209 37.89 -21.99 -24.18
C ARG A 209 36.56 -21.28 -24.37
N CYS A 210 35.48 -22.05 -24.48
CA CYS A 210 34.16 -21.51 -24.76
C CYS A 210 33.46 -21.11 -23.46
N ASN A 211 32.86 -19.92 -23.44
CA ASN A 211 32.10 -19.41 -22.30
C ASN A 211 30.69 -19.02 -22.75
N TYR A 212 29.70 -19.69 -22.17
CA TYR A 212 28.29 -19.44 -22.43
C TYR A 212 27.63 -18.93 -21.16
N SER A 213 26.94 -17.81 -21.27
CA SER A 213 26.23 -17.18 -20.16
C SER A 213 24.74 -17.14 -20.45
N ILE A 214 23.94 -17.80 -19.62
CA ILE A 214 22.48 -17.66 -19.62
C ILE A 214 22.12 -16.64 -18.54
N ARG A 215 21.41 -15.57 -18.92
CA ARG A 215 21.00 -14.47 -18.04
C ARG A 215 19.53 -14.15 -18.24
N LEU A 216 18.69 -14.62 -17.33
CA LEU A 216 17.25 -14.37 -17.33
C LEU A 216 16.86 -13.38 -16.23
N GLN A 217 15.61 -12.89 -16.32
CA GLN A 217 15.04 -12.04 -15.28
C GLN A 217 14.98 -12.78 -13.93
N LYS A 218 15.26 -12.06 -12.84
CA LYS A 218 15.09 -12.55 -11.47
C LYS A 218 13.67 -13.08 -11.25
N GLY A 219 13.54 -14.20 -10.53
CA GLY A 219 12.27 -14.90 -10.30
C GLY A 219 11.98 -16.04 -11.28
N LEU A 220 12.85 -16.25 -12.26
CA LEU A 220 12.92 -17.45 -13.08
C LEU A 220 14.00 -18.39 -12.56
N SER A 221 13.76 -19.70 -12.65
CA SER A 221 14.72 -20.76 -12.37
C SER A 221 15.02 -21.50 -13.67
N ILE A 222 16.31 -21.64 -13.99
CA ILE A 222 16.78 -22.34 -15.19
C ILE A 222 16.92 -23.84 -14.90
N SER A 223 16.43 -24.66 -15.80
CA SER A 223 16.64 -26.11 -15.85
C SER A 223 17.44 -26.46 -17.11
N LEU A 224 18.50 -27.26 -16.97
CA LEU A 224 19.37 -27.67 -18.06
C LEU A 224 19.11 -29.14 -18.39
N LYS A 225 18.69 -29.44 -19.62
CA LYS A 225 18.51 -30.80 -20.12
C LYS A 225 19.57 -31.13 -21.15
N PHE A 226 20.44 -32.09 -20.83
CA PHE A 226 21.43 -32.61 -21.78
C PHE A 226 20.76 -33.51 -22.83
N LEU A 227 21.19 -33.35 -24.08
CA LEU A 227 20.71 -34.10 -25.23
C LEU A 227 21.82 -35.05 -25.73
N GLU A 228 21.40 -36.16 -26.32
CA GLU A 228 22.30 -37.14 -26.93
C GLU A 228 22.68 -36.76 -28.38
N PRO A 229 23.90 -37.10 -28.85
CA PRO A 229 25.00 -37.73 -28.09
C PRO A 229 25.67 -36.80 -27.08
N PHE A 230 26.09 -37.33 -25.92
CA PHE A 230 26.99 -36.64 -25.00
C PHE A 230 28.33 -37.37 -24.93
N GLU A 231 29.39 -36.76 -25.44
CA GLU A 231 30.74 -37.34 -25.48
C GLU A 231 31.79 -36.24 -25.30
N ILE A 232 32.51 -36.28 -24.19
CA ILE A 232 33.63 -35.39 -23.87
C ILE A 232 34.79 -36.28 -23.41
N ASP A 233 36.01 -36.02 -23.89
CA ASP A 233 37.15 -36.88 -23.59
C ASP A 233 37.44 -36.97 -22.08
N ASP A 234 37.63 -38.20 -21.60
CA ASP A 234 37.79 -38.54 -20.19
C ASP A 234 39.01 -39.43 -19.94
N HIS A 235 39.26 -39.71 -18.66
CA HIS A 235 40.32 -40.63 -18.24
C HIS A 235 39.77 -41.65 -17.25
N GLN A 236 40.25 -42.89 -17.34
CA GLN A 236 39.72 -44.00 -16.55
C GLN A 236 39.99 -43.88 -15.04
N GLN A 237 41.00 -43.10 -14.62
CA GLN A 237 41.45 -43.03 -13.22
C GLN A 237 41.37 -41.64 -12.59
N VAL A 238 41.25 -40.58 -13.40
CA VAL A 238 41.24 -39.19 -12.92
C VAL A 238 40.00 -38.54 -13.50
N HIS A 239 39.26 -37.80 -12.66
CA HIS A 239 38.05 -37.11 -13.10
C HIS A 239 38.41 -35.94 -14.02
N CYS A 240 37.95 -35.99 -15.26
CA CYS A 240 38.06 -34.94 -16.28
C CYS A 240 39.44 -34.24 -16.40
N PRO A 241 40.57 -34.96 -16.57
CA PRO A 241 41.89 -34.32 -16.66
C PRO A 241 42.16 -33.66 -18.01
N TYR A 242 41.42 -34.03 -19.05
CA TYR A 242 41.60 -33.57 -20.43
C TYR A 242 40.59 -32.45 -20.72
N ASP A 243 39.38 -32.84 -21.14
CA ASP A 243 38.32 -31.92 -21.52
C ASP A 243 37.29 -31.79 -20.40
N GLN A 244 36.79 -30.56 -20.21
CA GLN A 244 35.98 -30.22 -19.06
C GLN A 244 34.80 -29.35 -19.45
N LEU A 245 33.58 -29.76 -19.08
CA LEU A 245 32.39 -28.91 -19.09
C LEU A 245 32.02 -28.51 -17.66
N LYS A 246 32.29 -27.27 -17.28
CA LYS A 246 31.98 -26.72 -15.95
C LYS A 246 30.71 -25.91 -15.99
N ILE A 247 29.84 -26.13 -15.01
CA ILE A 247 28.58 -25.39 -14.87
C ILE A 247 28.58 -24.69 -13.51
N GLN A 248 28.33 -23.39 -13.54
CA GLN A 248 28.13 -22.55 -12.36
C GLN A 248 26.76 -21.88 -12.45
N ALA A 249 26.03 -21.82 -11.33
CA ALA A 249 24.73 -21.15 -11.27
C ALA A 249 24.63 -20.31 -9.99
N GLY A 250 24.24 -19.04 -10.12
CA GLY A 250 24.08 -18.14 -8.96
C GLY A 250 25.38 -17.92 -8.19
N GLY A 251 26.53 -18.00 -8.87
CA GLY A 251 27.86 -17.98 -8.24
C GLY A 251 28.31 -19.30 -7.59
N ARG A 252 27.48 -20.35 -7.56
CA ARG A 252 27.83 -21.68 -7.01
C ARG A 252 28.18 -22.66 -8.12
N GLU A 253 29.28 -23.38 -7.97
CA GLU A 253 29.64 -24.48 -8.87
C GLU A 253 28.64 -25.64 -8.74
N ILE A 254 28.06 -26.05 -9.85
CA ILE A 254 27.12 -27.17 -9.93
C ILE A 254 27.86 -28.48 -10.18
N GLY A 255 28.86 -28.46 -11.06
CA GLY A 255 29.70 -29.62 -11.33
C GLY A 255 30.59 -29.47 -12.56
N GLU A 256 31.47 -30.45 -12.71
CA GLU A 256 32.41 -30.62 -13.82
C GLU A 256 32.14 -31.97 -14.49
N PHE A 257 31.85 -31.93 -15.80
CA PHE A 257 31.32 -33.06 -16.56
C PHE A 257 32.26 -33.42 -17.73
N CYS A 258 32.50 -34.73 -17.90
CA CYS A 258 33.21 -35.35 -19.02
C CYS A 258 32.69 -36.80 -19.19
N GLY A 259 33.18 -37.52 -20.20
CA GLY A 259 32.81 -38.91 -20.49
C GLY A 259 31.62 -39.04 -21.43
N ARG A 260 30.94 -40.19 -21.36
CA ARG A 260 29.83 -40.55 -22.28
C ARG A 260 28.43 -40.56 -21.66
N GLU A 261 28.34 -40.37 -20.35
CA GLU A 261 27.07 -40.40 -19.63
C GLU A 261 26.63 -38.97 -19.31
N PRO A 262 25.51 -38.47 -19.87
CA PRO A 262 25.05 -37.13 -19.57
C PRO A 262 24.50 -37.04 -18.14
N PRO A 263 24.68 -35.90 -17.44
CA PRO A 263 24.24 -35.73 -16.05
C PRO A 263 22.71 -35.62 -15.86
N GLY A 264 21.92 -35.83 -16.91
CA GLY A 264 20.46 -35.75 -16.86
C GLY A 264 19.92 -34.31 -16.87
N ILE A 265 18.85 -34.06 -16.09
CA ILE A 265 18.24 -32.73 -15.95
C ILE A 265 18.77 -32.08 -14.67
N ILE A 266 19.32 -30.87 -14.80
CA ILE A 266 19.88 -30.09 -13.69
C ILE A 266 18.97 -28.89 -13.40
N GLU A 267 18.34 -28.92 -12.23
CA GLU A 267 17.59 -27.77 -11.68
C GLU A 267 18.55 -26.81 -10.98
N THR A 268 18.80 -25.65 -11.58
CA THR A 268 19.84 -24.74 -11.09
C THR A 268 19.38 -23.89 -9.91
N ASN A 269 18.07 -23.70 -9.74
CA ASN A 269 17.47 -22.76 -8.78
C ASN A 269 17.99 -21.32 -8.92
N SER A 270 18.43 -20.95 -10.13
CA SER A 270 19.05 -19.67 -10.44
C SER A 270 18.53 -19.11 -11.76
N ASN A 271 18.50 -17.78 -11.89
CA ASN A 271 18.24 -17.07 -13.14
C ASN A 271 19.53 -16.79 -13.94
N GLU A 272 20.69 -17.14 -13.40
CA GLU A 272 22.00 -16.99 -14.02
C GLU A 272 22.76 -18.32 -14.00
N VAL A 273 23.28 -18.70 -15.17
CA VAL A 273 24.09 -19.90 -15.37
C VAL A 273 25.27 -19.55 -16.27
N ASP A 274 26.47 -19.96 -15.87
CA ASP A 274 27.70 -19.88 -16.66
C ASP A 274 28.20 -21.29 -16.96
N ILE A 275 28.52 -21.52 -18.22
CA ILE A 275 28.99 -22.81 -18.73
C ILE A 275 30.35 -22.56 -19.39
N LEU A 276 31.38 -23.23 -18.89
CA LEU A 276 32.75 -23.15 -19.40
C LEU A 276 33.14 -24.50 -19.99
N PHE A 277 33.47 -24.52 -21.28
CA PHE A 277 33.97 -25.71 -21.96
C PHE A 277 35.43 -25.52 -22.35
N LEU A 278 36.28 -26.41 -21.83
CA LEU A 278 37.72 -26.41 -22.03
C LEU A 278 38.13 -27.68 -22.74
N THR A 279 38.95 -27.57 -23.79
CA THR A 279 39.53 -28.74 -24.48
C THR A 279 41.04 -28.66 -24.57
N ASP A 280 41.70 -29.81 -24.56
CA ASP A 280 43.16 -29.93 -24.66
C ASP A 280 43.64 -30.10 -26.11
N GLU A 281 44.83 -30.67 -26.31
CA GLU A 281 45.47 -30.86 -27.62
C GLU A 281 44.99 -32.10 -28.39
N SER A 282 44.10 -32.89 -27.81
CA SER A 282 43.63 -34.16 -28.33
C SER A 282 42.12 -34.27 -28.24
N GLY A 283 41.46 -34.67 -29.34
CA GLY A 283 40.09 -35.14 -29.22
C GLY A 283 39.37 -35.37 -30.54
N PHE A 284 38.57 -36.43 -30.56
CA PHE A 284 37.61 -36.73 -31.64
C PHE A 284 36.18 -36.92 -31.09
N SER A 285 35.95 -36.50 -29.84
CA SER A 285 34.67 -36.67 -29.15
C SER A 285 33.60 -35.74 -29.72
N ARG A 286 32.36 -36.24 -29.81
CA ARG A 286 31.25 -35.57 -30.52
C ARG A 286 30.66 -34.37 -29.78
N GLY A 287 31.08 -34.14 -28.55
CA GLY A 287 30.71 -32.99 -27.74
C GLY A 287 29.38 -33.12 -27.03
N TRP A 288 28.71 -31.99 -26.83
CA TRP A 288 27.53 -31.91 -25.97
C TRP A 288 26.51 -30.93 -26.54
N LYS A 289 25.24 -31.15 -26.20
CA LYS A 289 24.14 -30.20 -26.46
C LYS A 289 23.20 -30.12 -25.27
N ILE A 290 22.86 -28.89 -24.88
CA ILE A 290 21.97 -28.59 -23.76
C ILE A 290 20.75 -27.84 -24.30
N HIS A 291 19.55 -28.31 -23.94
CA HIS A 291 18.33 -27.53 -24.04
C HIS A 291 18.01 -26.96 -22.66
N TYR A 292 18.05 -25.63 -22.54
CA TYR A 292 17.68 -24.98 -21.29
C TYR A 292 16.25 -24.46 -21.38
N THR A 293 15.53 -24.55 -20.27
CA THR A 293 14.18 -24.01 -20.10
C THR A 293 14.10 -23.26 -18.79
N SER A 294 13.17 -22.31 -18.67
CA SER A 294 12.95 -21.59 -17.43
C SER A 294 11.51 -21.71 -16.92
N GLU A 295 11.37 -21.83 -15.61
CA GLU A 295 10.09 -21.76 -14.92
C GLU A 295 10.09 -20.62 -13.91
N LYS A 296 8.91 -20.03 -13.64
CA LYS A 296 8.76 -19.08 -12.53
C LYS A 296 8.91 -19.80 -11.20
N ILE A 297 9.68 -19.20 -10.29
CA ILE A 297 9.84 -19.67 -8.91
C ILE A 297 8.48 -19.69 -8.20
N ARG A 298 8.26 -20.71 -7.38
CA ARG A 298 6.99 -20.95 -6.66
C ARG A 298 7.07 -20.39 -5.24
N CYS A 299 5.96 -19.84 -4.75
CA CYS A 299 5.79 -19.43 -3.36
C CYS A 299 4.99 -20.46 -2.55
N PRO A 300 5.19 -20.55 -1.22
CA PRO A 300 4.42 -21.45 -0.37
C PRO A 300 2.93 -21.09 -0.38
N GLN A 301 2.07 -22.11 -0.27
CA GLN A 301 0.62 -21.89 -0.27
C GLN A 301 0.22 -21.03 0.94
N PRO A 302 -0.51 -19.91 0.74
CA PRO A 302 -0.90 -19.05 1.83
C PRO A 302 -1.99 -19.73 2.68
N VAL A 303 -1.76 -19.82 4.00
CA VAL A 303 -2.68 -20.44 4.95
C VAL A 303 -3.06 -19.42 6.03
N PRO A 304 -4.36 -19.12 6.22
CA PRO A 304 -4.84 -18.29 7.33
C PRO A 304 -4.54 -18.93 8.69
N ARG A 305 -4.21 -18.11 9.70
CA ARG A 305 -3.98 -18.58 11.09
C ARG A 305 -5.25 -18.63 11.93
N ASP A 306 -6.34 -18.07 11.42
CA ASP A 306 -7.64 -18.00 12.05
C ASP A 306 -8.75 -18.30 11.03
N GLN A 307 -9.96 -18.54 11.54
CA GLN A 307 -11.13 -18.87 10.73
C GLN A 307 -11.88 -17.66 10.16
N PHE A 308 -11.40 -16.44 10.44
CA PHE A 308 -12.07 -15.18 10.08
C PHE A 308 -11.41 -14.50 8.88
N THR A 309 -10.15 -14.83 8.64
CA THR A 309 -9.35 -14.41 7.49
C THR A 309 -9.74 -15.20 6.25
N ILE A 310 -10.08 -14.50 5.17
CA ILE A 310 -10.50 -15.03 3.88
C ILE A 310 -9.49 -14.60 2.83
N ILE A 311 -8.86 -15.57 2.17
CA ILE A 311 -8.05 -15.34 0.97
C ILE A 311 -8.99 -15.32 -0.23
N ARG A 312 -9.00 -14.21 -0.96
CA ARG A 312 -9.78 -14.07 -2.19
C ARG A 312 -9.06 -14.78 -3.34
N ASP A 313 -9.83 -15.49 -4.15
CA ASP A 313 -9.36 -16.16 -5.37
C ASP A 313 -8.14 -17.06 -5.13
N LEU A 314 -8.28 -17.99 -4.18
CA LEU A 314 -7.23 -18.93 -3.80
C LEU A 314 -6.79 -19.77 -5.02
N GLN A 315 -5.53 -19.64 -5.39
CA GLN A 315 -4.94 -20.40 -6.49
C GLN A 315 -4.35 -21.72 -5.99
N PRO A 316 -4.30 -22.78 -6.81
CA PRO A 316 -3.69 -24.05 -6.42
C PRO A 316 -2.17 -23.95 -6.27
N VAL A 317 -1.51 -23.06 -7.03
CA VAL A 317 -0.07 -22.81 -7.00
C VAL A 317 0.17 -21.32 -7.27
N TYR A 318 1.02 -20.69 -6.47
CA TYR A 318 1.46 -19.30 -6.68
C TYR A 318 2.90 -19.26 -7.19
N LYS A 319 3.15 -18.43 -8.21
CA LYS A 319 4.44 -18.24 -8.86
C LYS A 319 4.89 -16.78 -8.76
N PHE A 320 6.14 -16.51 -9.12
CA PHE A 320 6.71 -15.16 -9.11
C PHE A 320 5.80 -14.13 -9.80
N GLN A 321 5.60 -13.00 -9.12
CA GLN A 321 4.68 -11.89 -9.44
C GLN A 321 3.18 -12.17 -9.23
N ASP A 322 2.78 -13.40 -8.90
CA ASP A 322 1.42 -13.65 -8.46
C ASP A 322 1.19 -13.02 -7.08
N TYR A 323 -0.08 -12.77 -6.78
CA TYR A 323 -0.49 -12.17 -5.52
C TYR A 323 -1.78 -12.78 -5.00
N PHE A 324 -2.00 -12.66 -3.69
CA PHE A 324 -3.28 -12.94 -3.08
C PHE A 324 -3.76 -11.73 -2.28
N VAL A 325 -5.08 -11.57 -2.23
CA VAL A 325 -5.75 -10.50 -1.49
C VAL A 325 -6.46 -11.11 -0.28
N VAL A 326 -6.36 -10.44 0.85
CA VAL A 326 -7.00 -10.89 2.09
C VAL A 326 -8.13 -9.94 2.47
N SER A 327 -9.22 -10.53 2.95
CA SER A 327 -10.34 -9.82 3.59
C SER A 327 -10.80 -10.58 4.83
N CYS A 328 -11.49 -9.90 5.73
CA CYS A 328 -12.08 -10.54 6.91
C CYS A 328 -13.57 -10.84 6.71
N LYS A 329 -14.10 -11.81 7.47
CA LYS A 329 -15.54 -11.97 7.64
C LYS A 329 -16.18 -10.69 8.19
N THR A 330 -17.46 -10.48 7.90
CA THR A 330 -18.23 -9.33 8.42
C THR A 330 -18.12 -9.25 9.94
N GLY A 331 -17.82 -8.05 10.45
CA GLY A 331 -17.62 -7.81 11.88
C GLY A 331 -16.20 -8.06 12.40
N TYR A 332 -15.23 -8.25 11.50
CA TYR A 332 -13.82 -8.35 11.82
C TYR A 332 -13.00 -7.31 11.05
N ASN A 333 -12.04 -6.69 11.73
CA ASN A 333 -11.09 -5.75 11.16
C ASN A 333 -9.83 -6.49 10.71
N LEU A 334 -9.32 -6.11 9.54
CA LEU A 334 -8.03 -6.58 9.04
C LEU A 334 -6.90 -5.82 9.75
N MET A 335 -6.02 -6.53 10.44
CA MET A 335 -4.99 -5.94 11.30
C MET A 335 -3.59 -6.44 10.93
N LYS A 336 -2.62 -5.53 10.93
CA LYS A 336 -1.18 -5.85 10.83
C LYS A 336 -0.47 -5.27 12.05
N GLY A 337 -0.09 -6.13 12.99
CA GLY A 337 0.26 -5.67 14.34
C GLY A 337 -0.95 -4.98 14.96
N ASP A 338 -0.79 -3.73 15.39
CA ASP A 338 -1.85 -2.91 16.00
C ASP A 338 -2.52 -1.94 14.99
N GLU A 339 -2.12 -1.99 13.73
CA GLU A 339 -2.64 -1.11 12.69
C GLU A 339 -3.80 -1.76 11.93
N LYS A 340 -4.92 -1.04 11.83
CA LYS A 340 -6.09 -1.43 11.02
C LYS A 340 -5.85 -1.11 9.55
N LEU A 341 -5.97 -2.13 8.71
CA LEU A 341 -5.79 -2.04 7.26
C LEU A 341 -7.14 -1.97 6.53
N VAL A 342 -7.17 -1.22 5.44
CA VAL A 342 -8.32 -1.17 4.51
C VAL A 342 -8.30 -2.36 3.55
N SER A 343 -7.12 -2.75 3.09
CA SER A 343 -6.88 -3.91 2.24
C SER A 343 -5.50 -4.49 2.51
N PHE A 344 -5.31 -5.76 2.18
CA PHE A 344 -4.01 -6.42 2.26
C PHE A 344 -3.78 -7.26 1.00
N THR A 345 -2.59 -7.12 0.45
CA THR A 345 -2.13 -7.89 -0.70
C THR A 345 -0.71 -8.39 -0.44
N ALA A 346 -0.48 -9.69 -0.66
CA ALA A 346 0.86 -10.27 -0.61
C ALA A 346 1.24 -10.79 -2.00
N VAL A 347 2.38 -10.30 -2.50
CA VAL A 347 3.02 -10.61 -3.78
C VAL A 347 4.17 -11.61 -3.58
N CYS A 348 4.26 -12.61 -4.46
CA CYS A 348 5.31 -13.62 -4.49
C CYS A 348 6.60 -13.05 -5.08
N GLN A 349 7.68 -13.12 -4.31
CA GLN A 349 8.98 -12.53 -4.64
C GLN A 349 9.88 -13.48 -5.44
N ALA A 350 10.99 -12.94 -5.94
CA ALA A 350 11.95 -13.67 -6.76
C ALA A 350 12.73 -14.75 -5.98
N ASP A 351 12.71 -14.72 -4.65
CA ASP A 351 13.34 -15.71 -3.76
C ASP A 351 12.36 -16.82 -3.33
N GLY A 352 11.14 -16.83 -3.85
CA GLY A 352 10.09 -17.79 -3.48
C GLY A 352 9.41 -17.49 -2.15
N THR A 353 9.63 -16.31 -1.57
CA THR A 353 8.95 -15.87 -0.35
C THR A 353 7.83 -14.86 -0.63
N TRP A 354 6.93 -14.70 0.33
CA TRP A 354 5.92 -13.63 0.29
C TRP A 354 6.53 -12.34 0.83
N HIS A 355 6.34 -11.21 0.13
CA HIS A 355 6.96 -9.94 0.54
C HIS A 355 6.52 -9.42 1.91
N GLN A 356 5.41 -9.94 2.45
CA GLN A 356 4.95 -9.64 3.79
C GLN A 356 4.16 -10.80 4.40
N PRO A 357 4.18 -10.96 5.74
CA PRO A 357 3.48 -12.05 6.42
C PRO A 357 1.97 -11.85 6.39
N MET A 358 1.23 -12.96 6.54
CA MET A 358 -0.22 -12.99 6.63
C MET A 358 -0.73 -12.10 7.80
N PRO A 359 -1.73 -11.24 7.58
CA PRO A 359 -2.34 -10.41 8.62
C PRO A 359 -3.27 -11.25 9.51
N ARG A 360 -3.83 -10.62 10.54
CA ARG A 360 -4.85 -11.23 11.42
C ARG A 360 -6.19 -10.50 11.27
N CYS A 361 -7.28 -11.23 11.47
CA CYS A 361 -8.62 -10.64 11.55
C CYS A 361 -9.08 -10.58 13.02
N GLU A 362 -9.32 -9.38 13.53
CA GLU A 362 -9.75 -9.16 14.92
C GLU A 362 -11.20 -8.71 14.98
N ILE A 363 -11.94 -9.18 15.98
CA ILE A 363 -13.37 -8.84 16.11
C ILE A 363 -13.56 -7.34 16.34
N VAL A 364 -14.57 -6.75 15.70
CA VAL A 364 -14.92 -5.34 15.86
C VAL A 364 -15.43 -5.09 17.27
N ASN A 365 -15.04 -3.96 17.86
CA ASN A 365 -15.47 -3.52 19.18
C ASN A 365 -16.11 -2.13 19.07
N CYS A 366 -17.33 -1.97 19.58
CA CYS A 366 -18.09 -0.72 19.51
C CYS A 366 -17.77 0.27 20.64
N GLY A 367 -16.85 -0.08 21.54
CA GLY A 367 -16.56 0.69 22.75
C GLY A 367 -17.72 0.69 23.75
N SER A 368 -17.52 1.36 24.87
CA SER A 368 -18.53 1.43 25.92
C SER A 368 -19.79 2.16 25.44
N PRO A 369 -20.99 1.63 25.71
CA PRO A 369 -22.24 2.31 25.45
C PRO A 369 -22.31 3.70 26.11
N LYS A 370 -23.07 4.61 25.51
CA LYS A 370 -23.28 5.94 26.08
C LYS A 370 -24.16 5.85 27.34
N ASN A 371 -23.82 6.60 28.38
CA ASN A 371 -24.66 6.67 29.57
C ASN A 371 -25.99 7.38 29.27
N LEU A 372 -27.10 6.80 29.71
CA LEU A 372 -28.43 7.38 29.60
C LEU A 372 -28.74 8.21 30.85
N ALA A 373 -28.95 9.52 30.69
CA ALA A 373 -29.36 10.38 31.80
C ALA A 373 -30.70 9.90 32.39
N ASN A 374 -30.78 9.78 33.72
CA ASN A 374 -31.95 9.25 34.45
C ASN A 374 -32.34 7.82 34.03
N GLY A 375 -31.38 7.05 33.56
CA GLY A 375 -31.55 5.65 33.20
C GLY A 375 -30.26 4.87 33.30
N VAL A 376 -30.30 3.64 32.80
CA VAL A 376 -29.18 2.71 32.75
C VAL A 376 -29.28 1.87 31.48
N PHE A 377 -28.18 1.25 31.08
CA PHE A 377 -28.21 0.17 30.09
C PHE A 377 -27.81 -1.15 30.75
N SER A 378 -28.22 -2.25 30.13
CA SER A 378 -27.73 -3.59 30.46
C SER A 378 -27.44 -4.39 29.20
N TYR A 379 -26.43 -5.24 29.28
CA TYR A 379 -26.16 -6.25 28.26
C TYR A 379 -27.29 -7.28 28.26
N VAL A 380 -27.81 -7.57 27.07
CA VAL A 380 -28.86 -8.57 26.87
C VAL A 380 -28.25 -9.96 26.68
N ASN A 381 -27.05 -10.03 26.10
CA ASN A 381 -26.31 -11.28 25.94
C ASN A 381 -25.53 -11.62 27.22
N GLU A 382 -25.24 -12.91 27.44
CA GLU A 382 -24.59 -13.42 28.67
C GLU A 382 -23.16 -12.89 28.89
N SER A 383 -22.45 -12.52 27.81
CA SER A 383 -21.14 -11.88 27.88
C SER A 383 -21.29 -10.36 27.86
N ALA A 384 -20.89 -9.70 28.96
CA ALA A 384 -20.80 -8.24 29.04
C ALA A 384 -19.57 -7.73 28.27
N ASN A 385 -19.56 -7.92 26.95
CA ASN A 385 -18.54 -7.40 26.04
C ASN A 385 -19.16 -6.43 25.01
N ASN A 386 -18.30 -5.62 24.39
CA ASN A 386 -18.69 -4.61 23.40
C ASN A 386 -18.36 -5.05 21.97
N GLU A 387 -18.26 -6.36 21.76
CA GLU A 387 -17.84 -6.95 20.50
C GLU A 387 -19.00 -6.99 19.50
N TYR A 388 -18.68 -7.17 18.22
CA TYR A 388 -19.66 -7.30 17.13
C TYR A 388 -20.80 -8.27 17.50
N GLN A 389 -22.05 -7.87 17.20
CA GLN A 389 -23.30 -8.57 17.56
C GLN A 389 -23.65 -8.60 19.06
N SER A 390 -22.89 -7.95 19.93
CA SER A 390 -23.32 -7.71 21.32
C SER A 390 -24.56 -6.81 21.32
N VAL A 391 -25.48 -7.07 22.25
CA VAL A 391 -26.75 -6.35 22.35
C VAL A 391 -26.88 -5.73 23.74
N ILE A 392 -27.29 -4.47 23.78
CA ILE A 392 -27.65 -3.74 25.00
C ILE A 392 -29.11 -3.28 24.93
N SER A 393 -29.71 -3.05 26.09
CA SER A 393 -31.03 -2.43 26.22
C SER A 393 -30.95 -1.30 27.25
N TYR A 394 -31.49 -0.15 26.87
CA TYR A 394 -31.66 1.01 27.72
C TYR A 394 -32.98 0.95 28.49
N ARG A 395 -32.95 1.38 29.74
CA ARG A 395 -34.14 1.58 30.58
C ARG A 395 -34.02 2.85 31.40
N CYS A 396 -35.15 3.48 31.69
CA CYS A 396 -35.19 4.64 32.58
C CYS A 396 -35.35 4.21 34.05
N ASN A 397 -35.06 5.13 34.97
CA ASN A 397 -35.25 4.93 36.40
C ASN A 397 -36.74 5.04 36.75
N GLU A 398 -37.49 3.97 36.48
CA GLU A 398 -38.90 3.83 36.84
C GLU A 398 -39.09 3.82 38.37
N PRO A 399 -40.23 4.31 38.89
CA PRO A 399 -41.39 4.85 38.17
C PRO A 399 -41.30 6.36 37.87
N TYR A 400 -40.16 7.00 38.13
CA TYR A 400 -40.02 8.47 38.11
C TYR A 400 -39.80 9.03 36.71
N TYR A 401 -39.22 8.24 35.83
CA TYR A 401 -38.99 8.57 34.43
C TYR A 401 -39.56 7.46 33.54
N HIS A 402 -40.00 7.84 32.34
CA HIS A 402 -40.42 6.91 31.30
C HIS A 402 -39.55 7.09 30.06
N ILE A 403 -39.33 6.00 29.33
CA ILE A 403 -38.48 5.99 28.14
C ILE A 403 -39.24 6.55 26.93
N VAL A 404 -38.56 7.38 26.15
CA VAL A 404 -39.04 7.88 24.86
C VAL A 404 -37.96 7.60 23.83
N THR A 405 -38.28 6.74 22.87
CA THR A 405 -37.34 6.28 21.84
C THR A 405 -37.43 7.08 20.53
N GLY A 406 -38.48 7.90 20.36
CA GLY A 406 -38.70 8.65 19.13
C GLY A 406 -39.01 7.73 17.95
N MET A 407 -38.23 7.85 16.87
CA MET A 407 -38.32 6.95 15.70
C MET A 407 -37.47 5.67 15.85
N GLY A 408 -36.74 5.52 16.96
CA GLY A 408 -35.84 4.40 17.19
C GLY A 408 -36.32 3.45 18.28
N GLY A 409 -35.41 2.57 18.70
CA GLY A 409 -35.63 1.57 19.74
C GLY A 409 -34.90 1.84 21.07
N ASP A 410 -35.15 0.99 22.06
CA ASP A 410 -34.42 0.93 23.33
C ASP A 410 -33.28 -0.11 23.30
N ARG A 411 -33.27 -0.99 22.29
CA ARG A 411 -32.27 -2.05 22.10
C ARG A 411 -31.28 -1.68 21.00
N PHE A 412 -29.99 -1.80 21.32
CA PHE A 412 -28.89 -1.47 20.41
C PHE A 412 -27.96 -2.66 20.22
N THR A 413 -27.51 -2.87 18.99
CA THR A 413 -26.59 -3.94 18.60
C THR A 413 -25.27 -3.33 18.10
N CYS A 414 -24.14 -3.95 18.45
CA CYS A 414 -22.85 -3.55 17.93
C CYS A 414 -22.71 -3.93 16.44
N SER A 415 -22.66 -2.91 15.58
CA SER A 415 -22.60 -3.04 14.13
C SER A 415 -21.20 -3.45 13.64
N PRO A 416 -21.07 -3.95 12.39
CA PRO A 416 -19.76 -4.33 11.85
C PRO A 416 -18.83 -3.13 11.61
N GLU A 417 -19.36 -1.90 11.61
CA GLU A 417 -18.59 -0.65 11.54
C GLU A 417 -18.07 -0.19 12.90
N GLY A 418 -18.41 -0.89 13.99
CA GLY A 418 -18.00 -0.53 15.35
C GLY A 418 -18.84 0.59 15.95
N THR A 419 -20.15 0.63 15.65
CA THR A 419 -21.08 1.57 16.27
C THR A 419 -22.30 0.84 16.86
N TRP A 420 -22.79 1.33 18.01
CA TRP A 420 -24.07 0.88 18.57
C TRP A 420 -25.24 1.46 17.77
N LEU A 421 -26.04 0.58 17.17
CA LEU A 421 -27.20 0.94 16.35
C LEU A 421 -28.46 0.25 16.87
N ASP A 422 -29.60 0.92 16.82
CA ASP A 422 -30.89 0.29 17.07
C ASP A 422 -31.39 -0.53 15.87
N GLN A 423 -32.63 -1.04 15.95
CA GLN A 423 -33.26 -1.84 14.89
C GLN A 423 -33.47 -1.06 13.58
N ASP A 424 -33.56 0.27 13.66
CA ASP A 424 -33.79 1.17 12.53
C ASP A 424 -32.48 1.81 12.02
N GLY A 425 -31.33 1.37 12.55
CA GLY A 425 -30.00 1.87 12.16
C GLY A 425 -29.64 3.24 12.75
N GLN A 426 -30.35 3.69 13.78
CA GLN A 426 -30.11 4.98 14.42
C GLN A 426 -29.02 4.89 15.49
N LYS A 427 -28.21 5.95 15.59
CA LYS A 427 -27.15 6.12 16.61
C LYS A 427 -27.63 6.88 17.85
N ARG A 428 -28.82 7.50 17.78
CA ARG A 428 -29.34 8.37 18.83
C ARG A 428 -29.97 7.50 19.91
N ILE A 429 -29.44 7.59 21.13
CA ILE A 429 -30.00 6.88 22.29
C ILE A 429 -31.36 7.47 22.70
N PRO A 430 -32.23 6.67 23.33
CA PRO A 430 -33.50 7.15 23.87
C PRO A 430 -33.31 8.24 24.94
N SER A 431 -34.40 8.91 25.31
CA SER A 431 -34.43 9.92 26.37
C SER A 431 -35.38 9.51 27.49
N CYS A 432 -35.03 9.84 28.73
CA CYS A 432 -35.86 9.57 29.90
C CYS A 432 -36.60 10.84 30.32
N LEU A 433 -37.92 10.86 30.15
CA LEU A 433 -38.75 12.02 30.48
C LEU A 433 -39.43 11.86 31.85
N PRO A 434 -39.52 12.93 32.66
CA PRO A 434 -40.24 12.94 33.93
C PRO A 434 -41.67 12.41 33.86
N VAL A 435 -42.06 11.60 34.83
CA VAL A 435 -43.46 11.19 35.06
C VAL A 435 -44.11 12.18 36.02
N CYS A 436 -45.12 12.92 35.56
CA CYS A 436 -45.86 13.88 36.40
C CYS A 436 -47.06 13.25 37.13
N GLY A 437 -47.44 13.86 38.25
CA GLY A 437 -48.73 13.66 38.92
C GLY A 437 -48.95 12.27 39.50
N LYS A 438 -47.89 11.48 39.71
CA LYS A 438 -47.95 10.12 40.26
C LYS A 438 -47.10 9.99 41.52
N PRO A 439 -47.53 10.57 42.66
CA PRO A 439 -46.81 10.43 43.91
C PRO A 439 -46.76 8.95 44.33
N VAL A 440 -45.60 8.49 44.82
CA VAL A 440 -45.44 7.12 45.34
C VAL A 440 -46.27 6.92 46.62
N HIS A 441 -46.43 7.97 47.41
CA HIS A 441 -47.22 7.99 48.63
C HIS A 441 -48.36 9.04 48.51
N PRO A 442 -49.40 8.79 47.68
CA PRO A 442 -50.51 9.72 47.50
C PRO A 442 -51.30 9.90 48.80
N ILE A 443 -52.08 10.97 48.86
CA ILE A 443 -53.11 11.13 49.90
C ILE A 443 -54.27 10.21 49.58
N ILE A 444 -54.66 9.40 50.56
CA ILE A 444 -55.66 8.33 50.42
C ILE A 444 -57.05 8.79 50.90
N GLU A 445 -57.12 9.88 51.67
CA GLU A 445 -58.38 10.37 52.25
C GLU A 445 -59.20 11.16 51.23
N VAL A 446 -60.33 10.60 50.80
CA VAL A 446 -61.33 11.26 49.90
C VAL A 446 -62.46 11.93 50.70
N GLN A 447 -62.36 11.97 52.04
CA GLN A 447 -63.39 12.55 52.91
C GLN A 447 -63.10 14.01 53.28
N ARG A 448 -64.15 14.76 53.63
CA ARG A 448 -64.05 16.15 54.10
C ARG A 448 -63.10 16.23 55.30
N ILE A 449 -61.93 16.82 55.09
CA ILE A 449 -60.98 17.14 56.15
C ILE A 449 -61.37 18.52 56.73
N LEU A 450 -61.77 18.54 58.00
CA LEU A 450 -62.05 19.77 58.73
C LEU A 450 -60.78 20.21 59.47
N GLY A 451 -60.19 21.33 59.04
CA GLY A 451 -58.95 21.89 59.58
C GLY A 451 -57.69 21.36 58.88
N GLY A 452 -56.65 22.18 58.73
CA GLY A 452 -55.41 21.80 58.04
C GLY A 452 -54.71 20.61 58.71
N LYS A 453 -54.29 19.64 57.90
CA LYS A 453 -53.54 18.44 58.33
C LYS A 453 -52.05 18.57 57.98
N SER A 454 -51.20 17.86 58.71
CA SER A 454 -49.76 17.79 58.39
C SER A 454 -49.55 16.84 57.21
N ALA A 455 -48.76 17.25 56.22
CA ALA A 455 -48.44 16.42 55.06
C ALA A 455 -47.34 15.40 55.41
N GLY A 456 -47.56 14.15 55.04
CA GLY A 456 -46.52 13.11 55.07
C GLY A 456 -45.50 13.28 53.94
N ARG A 457 -44.30 12.71 54.10
CA ARG A 457 -43.28 12.73 53.06
C ARG A 457 -43.80 12.06 51.77
N GLY A 458 -43.64 12.75 50.65
CA GLY A 458 -44.09 12.26 49.34
C GLY A 458 -45.58 12.41 49.05
N ASN A 459 -46.39 13.01 49.94
CA ASN A 459 -47.79 13.32 49.65
C ASN A 459 -47.94 14.39 48.56
N PHE A 460 -47.12 15.43 48.62
CA PHE A 460 -47.05 16.51 47.64
C PHE A 460 -45.61 16.68 47.14
N PRO A 461 -45.09 15.72 46.34
CA PRO A 461 -43.69 15.69 45.96
C PRO A 461 -43.29 16.81 44.98
N TRP A 462 -44.26 17.54 44.44
CA TRP A 462 -44.04 18.74 43.63
C TRP A 462 -43.88 20.00 44.46
N GLN A 463 -44.24 19.99 45.75
CA GLN A 463 -44.23 21.19 46.57
C GLN A 463 -42.83 21.82 46.63
N ALA A 464 -42.76 23.07 46.21
CA ALA A 464 -41.60 23.92 46.40
C ALA A 464 -41.87 24.93 47.53
N LEU A 465 -40.85 25.20 48.32
CA LEU A 465 -40.77 26.38 49.18
C LEU A 465 -39.99 27.44 48.42
N THR A 466 -40.60 28.62 48.24
CA THR A 466 -39.97 29.74 47.54
C THR A 466 -39.65 30.86 48.53
N GLY A 467 -38.44 31.41 48.42
CA GLY A 467 -37.92 32.50 49.22
C GLY A 467 -37.38 33.59 48.29
N ILE A 468 -38.29 34.38 47.71
CA ILE A 468 -37.93 35.49 46.83
C ILE A 468 -38.23 36.81 47.55
N ASN A 469 -39.51 37.05 47.85
CA ASN A 469 -39.97 38.22 48.60
C ASN A 469 -40.78 37.81 49.82
N GLY A 470 -40.08 37.12 50.72
CA GLY A 470 -40.70 36.38 51.81
C GLY A 470 -41.04 34.95 51.40
N ARG A 471 -41.69 34.24 52.31
CA ARG A 471 -42.04 32.84 52.11
C ARG A 471 -43.24 32.72 51.17
N GLY A 472 -43.06 31.98 50.08
CA GLY A 472 -44.11 31.53 49.18
C GLY A 472 -44.03 30.03 48.95
N GLY A 473 -44.95 29.54 48.13
CA GLY A 473 -44.94 28.19 47.60
C GLY A 473 -44.72 28.15 46.09
N GLY A 474 -44.71 26.94 45.57
CA GLY A 474 -44.64 26.67 44.14
C GLY A 474 -44.80 25.18 43.87
N ALA A 475 -44.82 24.81 42.60
CA ALA A 475 -44.90 23.41 42.17
C ALA A 475 -43.88 23.08 41.08
N LEU A 476 -43.19 21.97 41.23
CA LEU A 476 -42.29 21.44 40.21
C LEU A 476 -43.09 20.99 38.97
N LEU A 477 -42.65 21.45 37.81
CA LEU A 477 -43.04 21.00 36.47
C LEU A 477 -41.78 20.40 35.79
N GLY A 478 -41.92 19.21 35.20
CA GLY A 478 -40.78 18.48 34.63
C GLY A 478 -39.68 18.20 35.67
N ASP A 479 -38.43 18.50 35.34
CA ASP A 479 -37.28 18.35 36.25
C ASP A 479 -36.60 19.67 36.60
N ARG A 480 -37.10 20.81 36.10
CA ARG A 480 -36.37 22.09 36.20
C ARG A 480 -37.23 23.34 36.26
N TRP A 481 -38.55 23.23 36.30
CA TRP A 481 -39.44 24.39 36.26
C TRP A 481 -40.25 24.48 37.54
N ILE A 482 -40.33 25.65 38.16
CA ILE A 482 -41.22 25.90 39.30
C ILE A 482 -42.34 26.84 38.85
N LEU A 483 -43.57 26.36 38.96
CA LEU A 483 -44.78 27.16 38.80
C LEU A 483 -45.11 27.87 40.11
N THR A 484 -45.32 29.19 40.06
CA THR A 484 -45.71 30.01 41.21
C THR A 484 -46.59 31.19 40.77
N ALA A 485 -47.04 32.02 41.71
CA ALA A 485 -47.77 33.24 41.44
C ALA A 485 -46.80 34.41 41.17
N ALA A 486 -47.12 35.27 40.21
CA ALA A 486 -46.30 36.43 39.87
C ALA A 486 -46.13 37.40 41.04
N HIS A 487 -47.14 37.56 41.89
CA HIS A 487 -47.06 38.46 43.04
C HIS A 487 -46.06 37.99 44.12
N THR A 488 -45.68 36.71 44.12
CA THR A 488 -44.61 36.20 45.00
C THR A 488 -43.23 36.68 44.55
N VAL A 489 -43.09 36.96 43.25
CA VAL A 489 -41.90 37.56 42.63
C VAL A 489 -41.98 39.09 42.67
N PHE A 490 -43.13 39.69 42.38
CA PHE A 490 -43.36 41.13 42.46
C PHE A 490 -44.63 41.47 43.27
N PRO A 491 -44.48 41.76 44.57
CA PRO A 491 -45.60 42.10 45.44
C PRO A 491 -46.38 43.32 44.95
N LYS A 492 -47.71 43.27 45.09
CA LYS A 492 -48.61 44.41 44.79
C LYS A 492 -48.34 45.58 45.72
N GLY A 493 -48.35 46.80 45.18
CA GLY A 493 -48.17 48.04 45.96
C GLY A 493 -46.74 48.29 46.47
N GLY A 494 -45.79 47.43 46.11
CA GLY A 494 -44.39 47.59 46.50
C GLY A 494 -43.66 48.63 45.64
N VAL A 495 -43.04 49.63 46.29
CA VAL A 495 -42.07 50.53 45.66
C VAL A 495 -40.71 49.84 45.59
N ARG A 496 -40.52 48.90 44.66
CA ARG A 496 -39.18 48.41 44.33
C ARG A 496 -38.61 49.21 43.17
N ASN A 497 -37.68 50.11 43.50
CA ASN A 497 -36.91 50.85 42.51
C ASN A 497 -35.90 49.90 41.82
N ASN A 498 -36.03 49.72 40.50
CA ASN A 498 -35.01 49.21 39.57
C ASN A 498 -34.27 47.90 39.94
N VAL A 499 -34.95 46.86 40.44
CA VAL A 499 -34.35 45.51 40.53
C VAL A 499 -34.68 44.73 39.25
N SER A 500 -33.66 44.20 38.57
CA SER A 500 -33.86 43.40 37.35
C SER A 500 -34.30 41.96 37.69
N LEU A 501 -34.93 41.28 36.74
CA LEU A 501 -35.35 39.88 36.92
C LEU A 501 -34.15 38.94 37.12
N GLU A 502 -33.00 39.26 36.53
CA GLU A 502 -31.76 38.51 36.69
C GLU A 502 -31.24 38.58 38.11
N GLN A 503 -31.26 39.76 38.73
CA GLN A 503 -30.86 39.93 40.13
C GLN A 503 -31.81 39.14 41.06
N LEU A 504 -33.12 39.17 40.79
CA LEU A 504 -34.08 38.37 41.56
C LEU A 504 -33.86 36.86 41.40
N ALA A 505 -33.42 36.40 40.23
CA ALA A 505 -33.09 35.01 40.00
C ALA A 505 -31.86 34.56 40.82
N GLU A 506 -30.85 35.43 40.95
CA GLU A 506 -29.66 35.16 41.75
C GLU A 506 -29.95 35.11 43.26
N GLU A 507 -30.87 35.94 43.74
CA GLU A 507 -31.27 36.02 45.15
C GLU A 507 -32.38 35.03 45.54
N ALA A 508 -32.99 34.34 44.57
CA ALA A 508 -34.09 33.42 44.82
C ALA A 508 -33.63 32.13 45.53
N ASP A 509 -34.25 31.85 46.67
CA ASP A 509 -34.08 30.59 47.38
C ASP A 509 -35.23 29.63 47.08
N ILE A 510 -34.93 28.49 46.42
CA ILE A 510 -35.91 27.47 46.08
C ILE A 510 -35.53 26.15 46.75
N PHE A 511 -36.47 25.54 47.48
CA PHE A 511 -36.25 24.26 48.14
C PHE A 511 -37.33 23.24 47.79
N LEU A 512 -36.92 21.97 47.60
CA LEU A 512 -37.81 20.85 47.28
C LEU A 512 -37.44 19.59 48.09
N GLY A 513 -38.38 18.64 48.18
CA GLY A 513 -38.06 17.26 48.58
C GLY A 513 -38.22 16.91 50.07
N HIS A 514 -38.62 17.86 50.91
CA HIS A 514 -38.93 17.62 52.32
C HIS A 514 -40.18 18.36 52.77
N THR A 515 -40.83 17.84 53.82
CA THR A 515 -42.03 18.42 54.43
C THR A 515 -41.74 19.33 55.61
N ASN A 516 -40.47 19.58 55.93
CA ASN A 516 -40.03 20.38 57.07
C ASN A 516 -39.03 21.42 56.58
N VAL A 517 -39.23 22.68 56.95
CA VAL A 517 -38.46 23.82 56.42
C VAL A 517 -37.00 23.77 56.86
N ASP A 518 -36.70 23.34 58.09
CA ASP A 518 -35.32 23.28 58.57
C ASP A 518 -34.52 22.22 57.80
N GLU A 519 -35.13 21.07 57.51
CA GLU A 519 -34.51 20.05 56.66
C GLU A 519 -34.39 20.49 55.20
N LEU A 520 -35.36 21.24 54.65
CA LEU A 520 -35.26 21.85 53.32
C LEU A 520 -34.03 22.77 53.21
N HIS A 521 -33.81 23.63 54.21
CA HIS A 521 -32.61 24.48 54.24
C HIS A 521 -31.31 23.67 54.34
N ARG A 522 -31.30 22.57 55.10
CA ARG A 522 -30.14 21.67 55.20
C ARG A 522 -29.84 20.94 53.89
N MET A 523 -30.87 20.58 53.12
CA MET A 523 -30.74 19.94 51.81
C MET A 523 -30.19 20.89 50.74
N GLY A 524 -30.29 22.21 50.97
CA GLY A 524 -29.71 23.25 50.13
C GLY A 524 -30.68 23.85 49.10
N ASN A 525 -30.38 25.08 48.69
CA ASN A 525 -31.12 25.83 47.67
C ASN A 525 -30.88 25.24 46.26
N HIS A 526 -31.91 25.23 45.42
CA HIS A 526 -31.84 25.07 43.98
C HIS A 526 -31.81 26.43 43.25
N PRO A 527 -30.63 26.87 42.74
CA PRO A 527 -30.50 28.20 42.14
C PRO A 527 -31.40 28.38 40.92
N VAL A 528 -31.97 29.58 40.78
CA VAL A 528 -32.79 29.96 39.62
C VAL A 528 -31.91 30.56 38.53
N ARG A 529 -32.12 30.13 37.29
CA ARG A 529 -31.46 30.66 36.08
C ARG A 529 -32.23 31.84 35.51
N ARG A 530 -33.55 31.72 35.40
CA ARG A 530 -34.43 32.71 34.76
C ARG A 530 -35.80 32.72 35.43
N ILE A 531 -36.44 33.89 35.38
CA ILE A 531 -37.78 34.12 35.89
C ILE A 531 -38.65 34.65 34.75
N PHE A 532 -39.80 34.04 34.54
CA PHE A 532 -40.78 34.43 33.53
C PHE A 532 -42.07 34.83 34.23
N ILE A 533 -42.54 36.04 33.95
CA ILE A 533 -43.78 36.58 34.50
C ILE A 533 -44.76 36.79 33.35
N HIS A 534 -46.01 36.39 33.56
CA HIS A 534 -47.03 36.56 32.53
C HIS A 534 -47.25 38.06 32.21
N PRO A 535 -47.33 38.45 30.93
CA PRO A 535 -47.40 39.85 30.52
C PRO A 535 -48.65 40.60 31.05
N ASP A 536 -49.75 39.88 31.28
CA ASP A 536 -50.97 40.47 31.85
C ASP A 536 -50.83 40.89 33.31
N PHE A 537 -49.79 40.41 34.03
CA PHE A 537 -49.58 40.77 35.42
C PHE A 537 -49.06 42.21 35.55
N ASN A 538 -49.88 43.08 36.13
CA ASN A 538 -49.49 44.46 36.40
C ASN A 538 -49.23 44.69 37.90
N PRO A 539 -47.98 44.75 38.39
CA PRO A 539 -47.70 44.93 39.82
C PRO A 539 -48.14 46.29 40.40
N LYS A 540 -48.36 47.30 39.53
CA LYS A 540 -48.78 48.66 39.94
C LYS A 540 -50.27 48.77 40.24
N ASP A 541 -51.09 47.86 39.71
CA ASP A 541 -52.52 47.80 39.98
C ASP A 541 -52.76 46.90 41.20
N GLU A 542 -52.91 47.51 42.38
CA GLU A 542 -53.03 46.80 43.66
C GLU A 542 -54.26 45.89 43.78
N HIS A 543 -55.29 46.09 42.95
CA HIS A 543 -56.58 45.43 43.09
C HIS A 543 -56.88 44.40 41.99
N ASN A 544 -56.00 44.26 40.99
CA ASN A 544 -56.19 43.38 39.86
C ASN A 544 -55.09 42.31 39.77
N PHE A 545 -55.44 41.06 40.06
CA PHE A 545 -54.52 39.93 40.03
C PHE A 545 -54.57 39.12 38.72
N ASN A 546 -55.13 39.69 37.65
CA ASN A 546 -55.14 38.99 36.36
C ASN A 546 -53.70 38.74 35.88
N GLY A 547 -53.45 37.56 35.32
CA GLY A 547 -52.09 37.14 34.95
C GLY A 547 -51.18 36.81 36.13
N ASP A 548 -51.69 36.61 37.34
CA ASP A 548 -50.87 36.28 38.51
C ASP A 548 -50.30 34.85 38.47
N ILE A 549 -49.31 34.66 37.61
CA ILE A 549 -48.61 33.40 37.32
C ILE A 549 -47.18 33.69 36.84
N ALA A 550 -46.23 32.89 37.32
CA ALA A 550 -44.83 32.95 36.95
C ALA A 550 -44.19 31.57 36.87
N LEU A 551 -43.12 31.46 36.08
CA LEU A 551 -42.27 30.26 35.96
C LEU A 551 -40.84 30.60 36.34
N LEU A 552 -40.22 29.73 37.13
CA LEU A 552 -38.80 29.83 37.50
C LEU A 552 -38.06 28.65 36.86
N GLU A 553 -37.06 28.94 36.01
CA GLU A 553 -36.17 27.93 35.44
C GLU A 553 -35.04 27.66 36.43
N LEU A 554 -34.90 26.43 36.93
CA LEU A 554 -33.78 26.02 37.78
C LEU A 554 -32.51 25.89 36.95
N LYS A 555 -31.38 26.31 37.52
CA LYS A 555 -30.06 26.23 36.86
C LYS A 555 -29.62 24.80 36.56
N ASN A 556 -29.96 23.87 37.45
CA ASN A 556 -29.69 22.44 37.28
C ASN A 556 -31.01 21.67 37.45
N PRO A 557 -31.28 20.65 36.61
CA PRO A 557 -32.44 19.78 36.80
C PRO A 557 -32.31 18.99 38.11
N VAL A 558 -33.43 18.78 38.77
CA VAL A 558 -33.51 17.95 39.99
C VAL A 558 -33.64 16.48 39.65
N THR A 559 -33.02 15.62 40.45
CA THR A 559 -33.20 14.18 40.35
C THR A 559 -34.54 13.79 40.98
N LEU A 560 -35.40 13.16 40.19
CA LEU A 560 -36.72 12.74 40.66
C LEU A 560 -36.62 11.49 41.52
N GLY A 561 -37.53 11.38 42.48
CA GLY A 561 -37.57 10.30 43.45
C GLY A 561 -38.86 10.31 44.27
N PRO A 562 -38.97 9.53 45.35
CA PRO A 562 -40.23 9.35 46.06
C PRO A 562 -40.75 10.65 46.73
N THR A 563 -39.88 11.63 46.97
CA THR A 563 -40.23 12.92 47.60
C THR A 563 -40.11 14.13 46.67
N VAL A 564 -39.62 13.95 45.44
CA VAL A 564 -39.46 15.03 44.43
C VAL A 564 -40.00 14.51 43.10
N LEU A 565 -41.21 14.94 42.72
CA LEU A 565 -41.87 14.58 41.47
C LEU A 565 -42.70 15.76 40.97
N PRO A 566 -42.75 15.99 39.66
CA PRO A 566 -43.53 17.10 39.13
C PRO A 566 -45.04 16.85 39.21
N ILE A 567 -45.80 17.93 39.29
CA ILE A 567 -47.26 17.93 39.09
C ILE A 567 -47.58 17.97 37.58
N CYS A 568 -48.72 17.43 37.17
CA CYS A 568 -49.16 17.58 35.78
C CYS A 568 -49.87 18.92 35.56
N LEU A 569 -49.79 19.45 34.33
CA LEU A 569 -50.65 20.53 33.88
C LEU A 569 -52.04 19.98 33.50
N PRO A 570 -53.11 20.78 33.62
CA PRO A 570 -54.45 20.34 33.28
C PRO A 570 -54.63 20.27 31.76
N ASP A 571 -55.42 19.32 31.29
CA ASP A 571 -55.84 19.25 29.88
C ASP A 571 -56.79 20.43 29.58
N VAL A 572 -56.47 21.23 28.56
CA VAL A 572 -57.23 22.42 28.12
C VAL A 572 -58.70 22.14 27.82
N THR A 573 -59.05 20.89 27.50
CA THR A 573 -60.43 20.47 27.22
C THR A 573 -61.23 20.13 28.48
N ASN A 574 -60.56 19.82 29.60
CA ASN A 574 -61.20 19.36 30.82
C ASN A 574 -61.47 20.53 31.79
N THR A 575 -62.67 21.09 31.71
CA THR A 575 -63.15 22.16 32.60
C THR A 575 -63.85 21.64 33.87
N SER A 576 -63.99 20.32 34.02
CA SER A 576 -64.76 19.71 35.11
C SER A 576 -64.19 20.02 36.49
N PHE A 577 -62.89 20.29 36.59
CA PHE A 577 -62.18 20.63 37.83
C PHE A 577 -62.69 21.92 38.51
N TYR A 578 -63.31 22.82 37.74
CA TYR A 578 -63.80 24.11 38.22
C TYR A 578 -65.30 24.09 38.54
N THR A 579 -65.96 22.92 38.44
CA THR A 579 -67.38 22.79 38.75
C THR A 579 -67.64 22.95 40.24
N HIS A 580 -68.79 23.54 40.59
CA HIS A 580 -69.14 23.78 41.98
C HIS A 580 -69.19 22.48 42.79
N GLY A 581 -68.46 22.44 43.90
CA GLY A 581 -68.36 21.29 44.80
C GLY A 581 -67.24 20.30 44.44
N HIS A 582 -66.50 20.52 43.34
CA HIS A 582 -65.35 19.69 43.01
C HIS A 582 -64.24 19.86 44.04
N MET A 583 -63.81 18.79 44.70
CA MET A 583 -62.82 18.85 45.76
C MET A 583 -61.40 18.86 45.19
N GLY A 584 -60.57 19.77 45.69
CA GLY A 584 -59.12 19.74 45.48
C GLY A 584 -58.36 19.93 46.77
N TYR A 585 -57.04 19.97 46.66
CA TYR A 585 -56.10 20.05 47.77
C TYR A 585 -55.12 21.18 47.56
N VAL A 586 -54.89 21.95 48.61
CA VAL A 586 -53.83 22.95 48.66
C VAL A 586 -52.86 22.55 49.75
N SER A 587 -51.57 22.57 49.44
CA SER A 587 -50.49 22.38 50.38
C SER A 587 -49.62 23.63 50.46
N GLY A 588 -49.09 23.93 51.64
CA GLY A 588 -48.22 25.08 51.82
C GLY A 588 -47.61 25.19 53.22
N PHE A 589 -46.63 26.09 53.33
CA PHE A 589 -45.85 26.36 54.54
C PHE A 589 -46.31 27.66 55.23
N GLY A 590 -47.57 28.05 55.02
CA GLY A 590 -48.17 29.27 55.52
C GLY A 590 -48.45 29.32 57.02
N VAL A 591 -49.18 30.35 57.42
CA VAL A 591 -49.50 30.65 58.83
C VAL A 591 -50.56 29.69 59.37
N ASP A 592 -50.23 28.98 60.44
CA ASP A 592 -51.17 28.20 61.25
C ASP A 592 -51.30 28.82 62.66
N LYS A 593 -52.53 29.04 63.12
CA LYS A 593 -52.84 29.58 64.47
C LYS A 593 -51.97 30.80 64.85
N ASN A 594 -51.80 31.76 63.93
CA ASN A 594 -50.99 32.98 64.06
C ASN A 594 -49.45 32.77 64.16
N ARG A 595 -48.92 31.60 63.75
CA ARG A 595 -47.48 31.35 63.59
C ARG A 595 -47.19 30.71 62.24
N ILE A 596 -46.08 31.10 61.63
CA ILE A 596 -45.58 30.46 60.40
C ILE A 596 -45.25 29.00 60.71
N SER A 597 -45.81 28.04 59.95
CA SER A 597 -45.58 26.61 60.18
C SER A 597 -44.17 26.19 59.74
N SER A 598 -43.49 25.38 60.54
CA SER A 598 -42.23 24.72 60.13
C SER A 598 -42.47 23.45 59.31
N ASP A 599 -43.67 22.89 59.39
CA ASP A 599 -44.07 21.67 58.68
C ASP A 599 -45.09 21.99 57.57
N LEU A 600 -44.99 21.27 56.45
CA LEU A 600 -45.92 21.35 55.33
C LEU A 600 -47.30 20.90 55.80
N LYS A 601 -48.30 21.74 55.55
CA LYS A 601 -49.70 21.41 55.83
C LYS A 601 -50.50 21.39 54.55
N TYR A 602 -51.67 20.77 54.62
CA TYR A 602 -52.61 20.75 53.52
C TYR A 602 -54.06 20.81 53.99
N VAL A 603 -54.92 21.25 53.10
CA VAL A 603 -56.38 21.33 53.30
C VAL A 603 -57.09 20.89 52.03
N SER A 604 -58.29 20.33 52.18
CA SER A 604 -59.16 19.99 51.05
C SER A 604 -60.30 21.00 50.96
N LEU A 605 -60.47 21.62 49.79
CA LEU A 605 -61.42 22.71 49.55
C LEU A 605 -62.25 22.43 48.28
N PRO A 606 -63.56 22.75 48.28
CA PRO A 606 -64.39 22.65 47.09
C PRO A 606 -64.20 23.88 46.21
N ALA A 607 -64.17 23.69 44.90
CA ALA A 607 -64.34 24.76 43.93
C ALA A 607 -65.75 25.36 44.05
N VAL A 608 -65.86 26.67 43.89
CA VAL A 608 -67.13 27.39 44.02
C VAL A 608 -67.50 28.03 42.69
N ALA A 609 -68.80 28.00 42.35
CA ALA A 609 -69.31 28.63 41.13
C ALA A 609 -68.93 30.11 41.08
N HIS A 610 -68.53 30.58 39.89
CA HIS A 610 -68.00 31.93 39.69
C HIS A 610 -68.98 33.01 40.20
N GLU A 611 -70.28 32.89 39.89
CA GLU A 611 -71.31 33.84 40.27
C GLU A 611 -71.50 33.93 41.78
N LYS A 612 -71.33 32.79 42.49
CA LYS A 612 -71.41 32.74 43.96
C LYS A 612 -70.24 33.47 44.60
N CYS A 613 -69.04 33.36 44.03
CA CYS A 613 -67.88 34.07 44.54
C CYS A 613 -67.92 35.56 44.22
N GLN A 614 -68.38 35.94 43.04
CA GLN A 614 -68.60 37.33 42.68
C GLN A 614 -69.62 37.98 43.66
N SER A 615 -70.76 37.32 43.90
CA SER A 615 -71.78 37.80 44.85
C SER A 615 -71.26 37.93 46.28
N TRP A 616 -70.45 36.96 46.73
CA TRP A 616 -69.81 37.00 48.04
C TRP A 616 -68.78 38.13 48.14
N LEU A 617 -67.96 38.31 47.10
CA LEU A 617 -66.96 39.38 47.01
C LEU A 617 -67.61 40.76 47.05
N ASP A 618 -68.68 40.97 46.28
CA ASP A 618 -69.41 42.24 46.23
C ASP A 618 -70.01 42.63 47.59
N SER A 619 -70.45 41.65 48.37
CA SER A 619 -70.98 41.85 49.72
C SER A 619 -69.91 42.16 50.77
N ASN A 620 -68.66 41.71 50.56
CA ASN A 620 -67.60 41.74 51.57
C ASN A 620 -66.44 42.69 51.25
N LYS A 621 -66.34 43.21 50.01
CA LYS A 621 -65.23 44.07 49.58
C LYS A 621 -65.16 45.46 50.23
N LYS A 622 -66.15 45.85 51.06
CA LYS A 622 -66.19 47.12 51.84
C LYS A 622 -65.78 48.37 51.04
N GLY A 623 -66.13 48.44 49.75
CA GLY A 623 -65.80 49.56 48.86
C GLY A 623 -64.45 49.48 48.13
N ILE A 624 -63.66 48.41 48.33
CA ILE A 624 -62.41 48.15 47.62
C ILE A 624 -62.72 47.57 46.23
N PRO A 625 -62.16 48.13 45.13
CA PRO A 625 -62.47 47.71 43.76
C PRO A 625 -61.68 46.46 43.33
N MET A 626 -61.80 45.35 44.08
CA MET A 626 -61.13 44.08 43.74
C MET A 626 -61.69 43.50 42.42
N VAL A 627 -60.79 43.10 41.52
CA VAL A 627 -61.13 42.48 40.22
C VAL A 627 -61.09 40.96 40.32
N PHE A 628 -62.23 40.32 40.05
CA PHE A 628 -62.34 38.87 39.87
C PHE A 628 -62.68 38.56 38.41
N SER A 629 -61.74 37.95 37.68
CA SER A 629 -61.84 37.71 36.23
C SER A 629 -62.13 36.23 35.90
N GLU A 630 -62.46 35.94 34.65
CA GLU A 630 -62.65 34.57 34.12
C GLU A 630 -61.37 33.71 34.17
N ASN A 631 -60.21 34.34 34.32
CA ASN A 631 -58.92 33.67 34.51
C ASN A 631 -58.66 33.30 35.98
N MET A 632 -59.67 33.47 36.83
CA MET A 632 -59.63 33.11 38.25
C MET A 632 -60.79 32.19 38.58
N PHE A 633 -60.60 31.41 39.63
CA PHE A 633 -61.70 30.74 40.33
C PHE A 633 -61.47 30.87 41.83
N CYS A 634 -62.45 30.45 42.60
CA CYS A 634 -62.43 30.52 44.04
C CYS A 634 -62.70 29.14 44.63
N ALA A 635 -62.14 28.87 45.80
CA ALA A 635 -62.38 27.63 46.51
C ALA A 635 -62.40 27.91 48.02
N GLY A 636 -63.25 27.18 48.73
CA GLY A 636 -63.36 27.31 50.18
C GLY A 636 -64.75 27.04 50.73
N PHE A 637 -64.89 27.18 52.04
CA PHE A 637 -66.15 27.04 52.77
C PHE A 637 -66.53 28.38 53.42
N LEU A 638 -67.82 28.73 53.40
CA LEU A 638 -68.32 29.93 54.09
C LEU A 638 -68.35 29.78 55.62
N GLU A 639 -68.50 28.56 56.12
CA GLU A 639 -68.59 28.24 57.55
C GLU A 639 -67.42 27.36 58.00
N GLY A 640 -66.78 27.76 59.10
CA GLY A 640 -65.60 27.12 59.68
C GLY A 640 -64.33 27.82 59.20
N LYS A 641 -63.74 28.66 60.08
CA LYS A 641 -62.54 29.50 59.87
C LYS A 641 -61.37 28.73 59.23
N GLN A 642 -61.41 28.46 57.93
CA GLN A 642 -60.50 27.56 57.24
C GLN A 642 -60.34 28.07 55.80
N ASP A 643 -59.21 28.72 55.54
CA ASP A 643 -58.84 29.24 54.23
C ASP A 643 -57.32 29.12 54.08
N THR A 644 -56.82 29.24 52.85
CA THR A 644 -55.38 29.42 52.60
C THR A 644 -54.95 30.79 53.14
N CYS A 645 -53.78 30.86 53.76
CA CYS A 645 -53.36 32.05 54.50
C CYS A 645 -51.97 32.53 54.04
N GLN A 646 -51.51 33.65 54.61
CA GLN A 646 -50.18 34.19 54.30
C GLN A 646 -49.10 33.10 54.40
N GLY A 647 -48.26 33.00 53.36
CA GLY A 647 -47.19 32.01 53.23
C GLY A 647 -47.53 30.76 52.41
N ASP A 648 -48.78 30.63 51.95
CA ASP A 648 -49.19 29.62 50.94
C ASP A 648 -49.22 30.20 49.51
N SER A 649 -49.10 31.52 49.35
CA SER A 649 -49.08 32.24 48.07
C SER A 649 -48.12 31.61 47.07
N GLY A 650 -48.60 31.36 45.85
CA GLY A 650 -47.83 30.67 44.81
C GLY A 650 -47.90 29.13 44.86
N SER A 651 -48.38 28.53 45.95
CA SER A 651 -48.67 27.09 45.98
C SER A 651 -49.82 26.75 45.04
N VAL A 652 -49.90 25.47 44.66
CA VAL A 652 -50.89 25.00 43.69
C VAL A 652 -52.11 24.37 44.36
N PHE A 653 -53.28 24.65 43.78
CA PHE A 653 -54.50 23.89 44.00
C PHE A 653 -54.46 22.66 43.08
N THR A 654 -54.46 21.48 43.68
CA THR A 654 -54.27 20.21 42.99
C THR A 654 -55.51 19.34 43.05
N VAL A 655 -55.74 18.60 41.98
CA VAL A 655 -56.89 17.69 41.84
C VAL A 655 -56.37 16.35 41.33
N LEU A 656 -56.96 15.26 41.82
CA LEU A 656 -56.76 13.94 41.22
C LEU A 656 -57.73 13.81 40.03
N ASP A 657 -57.18 13.89 38.83
CA ASP A 657 -57.93 13.54 37.62
C ASP A 657 -58.13 12.02 37.58
N ARG A 658 -59.39 11.60 37.71
CA ARG A 658 -59.76 10.18 37.78
C ARG A 658 -59.64 9.50 36.42
N GLU A 659 -59.70 10.24 35.32
CA GLU A 659 -59.59 9.68 33.97
C GLU A 659 -58.14 9.29 33.67
N SER A 660 -57.19 10.21 33.89
CA SER A 660 -55.76 9.93 33.70
C SER A 660 -55.11 9.20 34.88
N GLY A 661 -55.74 9.20 36.06
CA GLY A 661 -55.17 8.70 37.31
C GLY A 661 -53.97 9.53 37.78
N ARG A 662 -53.92 10.82 37.42
CA ARG A 662 -52.81 11.73 37.73
C ARG A 662 -53.29 12.94 38.52
N TRP A 663 -52.41 13.43 39.38
CA TRP A 663 -52.59 14.70 40.05
C TRP A 663 -52.23 15.85 39.10
N VAL A 664 -53.14 16.81 38.98
CA VAL A 664 -53.03 17.99 38.11
C VAL A 664 -53.08 19.28 38.93
N ALA A 665 -52.30 20.29 38.55
CA ALA A 665 -52.38 21.63 39.13
C ALA A 665 -53.43 22.44 38.37
N THR A 666 -54.54 22.79 39.01
CA THR A 666 -55.65 23.52 38.38
C THR A 666 -55.71 24.98 38.80
N GLY A 667 -55.15 25.32 39.96
CA GLY A 667 -55.05 26.69 40.44
C GLY A 667 -53.72 27.05 41.06
N ILE A 668 -53.44 28.35 41.16
CA ILE A 668 -52.33 28.91 41.94
C ILE A 668 -52.93 29.82 43.01
N VAL A 669 -52.53 29.66 44.27
CA VAL A 669 -52.97 30.53 45.38
C VAL A 669 -52.53 31.97 45.07
N SER A 670 -53.51 32.86 44.86
CA SER A 670 -53.28 34.23 44.41
C SER A 670 -53.60 35.26 45.50
N TRP A 671 -54.86 35.41 45.88
CA TRP A 671 -55.28 36.43 46.87
C TRP A 671 -56.53 36.00 47.66
N GLY A 672 -56.88 36.77 48.70
CA GLY A 672 -58.08 36.53 49.53
C GLY A 672 -58.41 37.71 50.44
N ILE A 673 -59.65 37.78 50.94
CA ILE A 673 -60.10 38.81 51.89
C ILE A 673 -60.08 38.25 53.32
N GLY A 674 -58.93 38.45 53.98
CA GLY A 674 -58.69 37.97 55.34
C GLY A 674 -58.38 36.46 55.39
N CYS A 675 -57.45 36.08 56.26
CA CYS A 675 -57.09 34.68 56.47
C CYS A 675 -58.22 33.98 57.24
N ALA A 676 -58.66 32.82 56.73
CA ALA A 676 -59.70 31.99 57.33
C ALA A 676 -61.09 32.67 57.43
N THR A 677 -61.38 33.63 56.55
CA THR A 677 -62.66 34.38 56.50
C THR A 677 -63.27 34.41 55.11
N GLY A 678 -63.57 33.24 54.53
CA GLY A 678 -64.33 33.15 53.28
C GLY A 678 -63.71 32.24 52.23
N TYR A 679 -63.70 32.71 50.99
CA TYR A 679 -63.12 32.00 49.85
C TYR A 679 -61.72 32.53 49.52
N GLY A 680 -60.80 31.61 49.25
CA GLY A 680 -59.53 31.90 48.60
C GLY A 680 -59.72 32.03 47.09
N PHE A 681 -58.96 32.93 46.47
CA PHE A 681 -58.96 33.16 45.02
C PHE A 681 -57.68 32.63 44.38
N TYR A 682 -57.85 31.94 43.27
CA TYR A 682 -56.81 31.18 42.59
C TYR A 682 -56.73 31.59 41.13
N THR A 683 -55.50 31.75 40.63
CA THR A 683 -55.25 31.88 39.19
C THR A 683 -55.60 30.55 38.52
N LYS A 684 -56.46 30.56 37.51
CA LYS A 684 -56.93 29.38 36.78
C LYS A 684 -55.86 28.91 35.80
N ILE A 685 -55.09 27.88 36.15
CA ILE A 685 -53.94 27.40 35.36
C ILE A 685 -54.37 27.02 33.93
N LEU A 686 -55.58 26.48 33.75
CA LEU A 686 -56.13 26.12 32.43
C LEU A 686 -56.03 27.26 31.41
N SER A 687 -56.26 28.51 31.83
CA SER A 687 -56.21 29.70 30.97
C SER A 687 -54.80 30.04 30.49
N TYR A 688 -53.76 29.44 31.09
CA TYR A 688 -52.36 29.78 30.88
C TYR A 688 -51.50 28.59 30.42
N VAL A 689 -52.09 27.41 30.18
CA VAL A 689 -51.35 26.21 29.75
C VAL A 689 -50.56 26.45 28.47
N ASP A 690 -51.12 27.19 27.51
CA ASP A 690 -50.42 27.50 26.26
C ASP A 690 -49.21 28.41 26.48
N TRP A 691 -49.31 29.39 27.37
CA TRP A 691 -48.18 30.24 27.76
C TRP A 691 -47.08 29.44 28.46
N ILE A 692 -47.46 28.55 29.39
CA ILE A 692 -46.52 27.65 30.09
C ILE A 692 -45.79 26.76 29.08
N ASN A 693 -46.54 26.11 28.19
CA ASN A 693 -45.97 25.23 27.17
C ASN A 693 -45.11 25.99 26.15
N GLY A 694 -45.46 27.23 25.82
CA GLY A 694 -44.66 28.09 24.94
C GLY A 694 -43.26 28.34 25.52
N ILE A 695 -43.18 28.63 26.82
CA ILE A 695 -41.90 28.83 27.51
C ILE A 695 -41.13 27.52 27.67
N ILE A 696 -41.79 26.45 28.12
CA ILE A 696 -41.11 25.17 28.41
C ILE A 696 -40.60 24.48 27.14
N LYS A 697 -41.24 24.66 25.97
CA LYS A 697 -40.84 24.05 24.69
C LYS A 697 -39.72 24.79 23.95
N GLU A 698 -39.40 26.03 24.33
CA GLU A 698 -38.26 26.76 23.76
C GLU A 698 -36.90 26.25 24.29
N ASP A 699 -36.92 25.38 25.32
CA ASP A 699 -35.79 24.57 25.84
C ASP A 699 -35.91 23.09 25.43
#